data_AF-A0A6P4Z5T1-F1
#
_entry.id   AF-A0A6P4Z5T1-F1
#
_cell.length_a   1.000
_cell.length_b   1.000
_cell.length_c   1.000
_cell.angle_alpha   90.00
_cell.angle_beta   90.00
_cell.angle_gamma   90.00
#
_symmetry.space_group_name_H-M   'P 1'
#
loop_
_entity.id
_entity.type
_entity.pdbx_description
1 polymer ?
#
loop_
_entity_poly.entity_id
_entity_poly.type
_entity_poly.pdbx_seq_one_letter_code
_entity_poly.pdbx_strand_id
1 'polypeptide(L)'
;MRKGRDLQVTFSNGESLNKRKKRRMAEEFETLGEAEKRTTERKEKEAMGKVKVKDRLGNFNSFADFDRESLKREVMDLDENTEVNWTQLAIKYNIKGKDGKLPGNAGQLVKLWLQSQGVDTERFKGKPTGDRIRRARLRIGTDPKITMPTSRTENQIRKELRVLIKEGEVTIGESIVPKEYVTYNMNKAENKIETKVTVIGGRKRPLSDLRKELLKKQERFLRDKVDYDTMTLDEIKNRLEHLNEETEGETEDDLRTHLKRVEATRHLAYWEDGACLANHGYILYLISTLYDPAIFLTNAEYFEKYKVKLNVQSEVERPELYLIARCGASDAEQLMYAETRRDDLPSLSGTVKTTDGREYIDELRFFKGDQQARQFEFGAQRSGHYSCTCPIDKRATPDFWQSCHVENRLSNIKDRQDFIMESPVTSNKASLTVPHPFKMTKEEMIDELTYRGTITYHDAEDMNKTNLNVHLKHTLHGVKRIPTLLYGCPNASVEDLNLSHLEEPGSEAMHDLCNHAKNLFEEIPHRVPTHVAGIVKRVNNLVLNSQDTVRAADMRYAVLVLLQELKQCRETSGELVKLINTLADMQKLCYAAAEDRSIISVFRLNNVSFLHHLLIKECLPGEPSSMSSRKLWGQYLHSLRDHMPVNYRVVPISSIMAENEERQFSLLKHITKSSASYSRPGHVISNILVRTHYSYQDRASTDKHQQNKISKAGEAIAMERTTIPLEVLKKYPRDAQTFCERIADFLLPGYGAYWHIEGDDVVFHDGPNDKPHSDGPKLHHFRTTSLKDEYKYLQQKWKECLERRVRMPACKLWVYEGQTLIKKVTTTFLDPDHDFGPDEEMTFIEDVCEAEDHIEMGEKSDTDSESEEDEEVIRVERIDPEPDLEMQEAASQDPERMGMARSCTGRVKEGTTPSETPSLPDENNSSCTGRVKKGTTPSETPSLPDENNSRDAPKWKTKLGSALAVVLDDDPNCSSHRPLEGKAEDQPN
;
A
#
# COMPACT_ATOMS: atom_id res chain seq x y z
N MET A 1 -25.74 -26.35 -9.79
CA MET A 1 -24.41 -25.71 -9.64
C MET A 1 -24.14 -24.46 -10.53
N ARG A 2 -25.11 -23.90 -11.28
CA ARG A 2 -24.88 -22.68 -12.12
C ARG A 2 -25.07 -21.32 -11.41
N LYS A 3 -25.52 -21.26 -10.15
CA LYS A 3 -26.01 -20.01 -9.52
C LYS A 3 -24.90 -18.98 -9.17
N GLY A 4 -23.67 -19.40 -8.87
CA GLY A 4 -22.57 -18.50 -8.47
C GLY A 4 -21.76 -17.88 -9.62
N ARG A 5 -21.63 -18.57 -10.77
CA ARG A 5 -20.71 -18.17 -11.84
C ARG A 5 -21.04 -16.80 -12.45
N ASP A 6 -22.31 -16.48 -12.58
CA ASP A 6 -22.77 -15.18 -13.12
C ASP A 6 -22.46 -14.01 -12.16
N LEU A 7 -22.49 -14.23 -10.84
CA LEU A 7 -22.12 -13.22 -9.83
C LEU A 7 -20.62 -12.96 -9.88
N GLN A 8 -19.84 -14.04 -9.86
CA GLN A 8 -18.39 -14.03 -10.01
C GLN A 8 -18.00 -13.25 -11.28
N VAL A 9 -18.49 -13.66 -12.46
CA VAL A 9 -18.23 -12.99 -13.75
C VAL A 9 -18.65 -11.51 -13.74
N THR A 10 -19.74 -11.16 -13.06
CA THR A 10 -20.22 -9.77 -13.03
C THR A 10 -19.32 -8.88 -12.17
N PHE A 11 -18.86 -9.38 -11.02
CA PHE A 11 -18.09 -8.59 -10.06
C PHE A 11 -16.57 -8.72 -10.22
N SER A 12 -16.05 -9.78 -10.86
CA SER A 12 -14.62 -10.01 -11.15
C SER A 12 -14.11 -9.19 -12.36
N ASN A 13 -14.93 -9.05 -13.41
CA ASN A 13 -14.50 -8.45 -14.70
C ASN A 13 -14.41 -6.91 -14.71
N GLY A 14 -14.53 -6.25 -13.56
CA GLY A 14 -14.52 -4.77 -13.47
C GLY A 14 -15.70 -4.07 -14.15
N GLU A 15 -16.56 -4.77 -14.91
CA GLU A 15 -17.69 -4.19 -15.64
C GLU A 15 -18.74 -3.61 -14.68
N SER A 16 -19.19 -2.37 -14.91
CA SER A 16 -20.29 -1.78 -14.15
C SER A 16 -21.63 -2.44 -14.50
N LEU A 17 -22.57 -2.54 -13.54
CA LEU A 17 -23.90 -3.10 -13.80
C LEU A 17 -24.63 -2.37 -14.94
N ASN A 18 -24.40 -1.06 -15.12
CA ASN A 18 -25.00 -0.32 -16.23
C ASN A 18 -24.36 -0.66 -17.58
N LYS A 19 -23.03 -0.83 -17.63
CA LYS A 19 -22.34 -1.28 -18.84
C LYS A 19 -22.79 -2.69 -19.22
N ARG A 20 -22.89 -3.60 -18.25
CA ARG A 20 -23.49 -4.93 -18.42
C ARG A 20 -24.92 -4.84 -18.96
N LYS A 21 -25.77 -3.96 -18.40
CA LYS A 21 -27.13 -3.75 -18.89
C LYS A 21 -27.15 -3.29 -20.35
N LYS A 22 -26.31 -2.32 -20.72
CA LYS A 22 -26.20 -1.84 -22.11
C LYS A 22 -25.77 -2.96 -23.05
N ARG A 23 -24.72 -3.71 -22.67
CA ARG A 23 -24.19 -4.86 -23.40
C ARG A 23 -25.25 -5.94 -23.58
N ARG A 24 -25.88 -6.39 -22.50
CA ARG A 24 -27.00 -7.35 -22.51
C ARG A 24 -28.14 -6.90 -23.43
N MET A 25 -28.52 -5.63 -23.36
CA MET A 25 -29.57 -5.06 -24.22
C MET A 25 -29.16 -4.92 -25.70
N ALA A 26 -27.87 -4.97 -26.02
CA ALA A 26 -27.36 -4.95 -27.39
C ALA A 26 -27.11 -6.36 -27.96
N GLU A 27 -26.64 -7.28 -27.11
CA GLU A 27 -26.31 -8.67 -27.50
C GLU A 27 -27.53 -9.60 -27.51
N GLU A 28 -28.57 -9.31 -26.72
CA GLU A 28 -29.73 -10.21 -26.57
C GLU A 28 -31.01 -9.66 -27.21
N PHE A 29 -31.07 -8.36 -27.51
CA PHE A 29 -32.26 -7.67 -27.96
C PHE A 29 -31.99 -6.80 -29.19
N GLU A 30 -33.01 -6.62 -30.02
CA GLU A 30 -32.98 -5.64 -31.10
C GLU A 30 -32.77 -4.21 -30.57
N THR A 31 -32.23 -3.34 -31.41
CA THR A 31 -32.01 -1.93 -31.09
C THR A 31 -33.33 -1.18 -30.87
N LEU A 32 -33.25 0.04 -30.30
CA LEU A 32 -34.47 0.86 -30.16
C LEU A 32 -35.12 1.08 -31.53
N GLY A 33 -34.36 1.59 -32.51
CA GLY A 33 -34.89 1.93 -33.83
C GLY A 33 -35.49 0.75 -34.59
N GLU A 34 -34.92 -0.46 -34.46
CA GLU A 34 -35.52 -1.67 -35.02
C GLU A 34 -36.87 -2.01 -34.36
N ALA A 35 -36.95 -1.86 -33.03
CA ALA A 35 -38.20 -2.05 -32.30
C ALA A 35 -39.27 -1.01 -32.69
N GLU A 36 -38.87 0.25 -32.93
CA GLU A 36 -39.76 1.30 -33.42
C GLU A 36 -40.27 0.94 -34.82
N LYS A 37 -39.35 0.65 -35.75
CA LYS A 37 -39.68 0.26 -37.13
C LYS A 37 -40.61 -0.96 -37.16
N ARG A 38 -40.31 -2.01 -36.40
CA ARG A 38 -41.18 -3.20 -36.26
C ARG A 38 -42.56 -2.85 -35.71
N THR A 39 -42.64 -1.89 -34.79
CA THR A 39 -43.92 -1.45 -34.21
C THR A 39 -44.71 -0.63 -35.23
N THR A 40 -44.07 0.27 -35.96
CA THR A 40 -44.68 1.09 -37.03
C THR A 40 -45.16 0.22 -38.18
N GLU A 41 -44.31 -0.67 -38.72
CA GLU A 41 -44.68 -1.60 -39.79
C GLU A 41 -45.84 -2.51 -39.39
N ARG A 42 -45.90 -2.90 -38.12
CA ARG A 42 -47.01 -3.69 -37.59
C ARG A 42 -48.30 -2.86 -37.54
N LYS A 43 -48.24 -1.62 -37.04
CA LYS A 43 -49.40 -0.71 -37.02
C LYS A 43 -49.91 -0.43 -38.44
N GLU A 44 -49.01 -0.22 -39.40
CA GLU A 44 -49.35 -0.07 -40.81
C GLU A 44 -50.03 -1.32 -41.37
N LYS A 45 -49.52 -2.52 -41.06
CA LYS A 45 -50.15 -3.79 -41.45
C LYS A 45 -51.51 -4.01 -40.77
N GLU A 46 -51.68 -3.55 -39.53
CA GLU A 46 -52.95 -3.57 -38.81
C GLU A 46 -53.96 -2.59 -39.46
N ALA A 47 -53.53 -1.38 -39.84
CA ALA A 47 -54.34 -0.40 -40.55
C ALA A 47 -54.73 -0.86 -41.98
N MET A 48 -53.83 -1.57 -42.67
CA MET A 48 -54.10 -2.18 -43.98
C MET A 48 -54.92 -3.49 -43.90
N GLY A 49 -55.36 -3.91 -42.71
CA GLY A 49 -56.13 -5.15 -42.51
C GLY A 49 -55.35 -6.45 -42.76
N LYS A 50 -54.04 -6.38 -43.02
CA LYS A 50 -53.17 -7.54 -43.30
C LYS A 50 -52.81 -8.33 -42.02
N VAL A 51 -52.95 -7.70 -40.85
CA VAL A 51 -52.72 -8.31 -39.54
C VAL A 51 -53.86 -7.92 -38.61
N LYS A 52 -54.44 -8.89 -37.89
CA LYS A 52 -55.48 -8.59 -36.88
C LYS A 52 -54.89 -7.74 -35.74
N VAL A 53 -55.62 -6.69 -35.36
CA VAL A 53 -55.34 -5.91 -34.15
C VAL A 53 -55.34 -6.87 -32.96
N LYS A 54 -54.30 -6.78 -32.12
CA LYS A 54 -54.23 -7.60 -30.91
C LYS A 54 -55.33 -7.19 -29.93
N ASP A 55 -56.29 -8.08 -29.71
CA ASP A 55 -57.17 -7.99 -28.55
C ASP A 55 -56.33 -8.18 -27.28
N ARG A 56 -56.17 -7.08 -26.53
CA ARG A 56 -55.39 -7.05 -25.28
C ARG A 56 -56.23 -7.43 -24.05
N LEU A 57 -57.56 -7.44 -24.17
CA LEU A 57 -58.48 -7.86 -23.13
C LEU A 57 -58.66 -9.39 -23.18
N GLY A 58 -58.75 -9.95 -24.38
CA GLY A 58 -58.92 -11.38 -24.59
C GLY A 58 -60.14 -11.91 -23.83
N ASN A 59 -60.05 -13.12 -23.28
CA ASN A 59 -61.14 -13.73 -22.52
C ASN A 59 -61.17 -13.32 -21.03
N PHE A 60 -60.76 -12.09 -20.70
CA PHE A 60 -60.70 -11.61 -19.31
C PHE A 60 -62.02 -11.82 -18.55
N ASN A 61 -63.14 -11.58 -19.23
CA ASN A 61 -64.49 -11.80 -18.67
C ASN A 61 -64.78 -13.24 -18.25
N SER A 62 -64.11 -14.25 -18.81
CA SER A 62 -64.38 -15.65 -18.45
C SER A 62 -63.52 -16.17 -17.32
N PHE A 63 -62.32 -15.61 -17.12
CA PHE A 63 -61.36 -16.16 -16.15
C PHE A 63 -61.10 -15.27 -14.95
N ALA A 64 -61.37 -13.97 -15.03
CA ALA A 64 -61.17 -13.06 -13.91
C ALA A 64 -62.43 -13.02 -13.05
N ASP A 65 -62.27 -13.45 -11.80
CA ASP A 65 -63.27 -13.38 -10.75
C ASP A 65 -62.96 -12.21 -9.82
N PHE A 66 -63.87 -11.24 -9.76
CA PHE A 66 -63.78 -10.03 -8.93
C PHE A 66 -65.13 -9.31 -8.90
N ASP A 67 -65.32 -8.41 -7.94
CA ASP A 67 -66.53 -7.59 -7.82
C ASP A 67 -66.56 -6.49 -8.89
N ARG A 68 -67.17 -6.82 -10.02
CA ARG A 68 -67.29 -5.97 -11.22
C ARG A 68 -68.12 -4.73 -10.99
N GLU A 69 -69.23 -4.87 -10.26
CA GLU A 69 -70.20 -3.79 -10.05
C GLU A 69 -69.63 -2.73 -9.11
N SER A 70 -69.00 -3.16 -8.01
CA SER A 70 -68.36 -2.22 -7.08
C SER A 70 -67.16 -1.52 -7.71
N LEU A 71 -66.32 -2.23 -8.47
CA LEU A 71 -65.20 -1.62 -9.18
C LEU A 71 -65.67 -0.60 -10.22
N LYS A 72 -66.72 -0.91 -10.98
CA LYS A 72 -67.29 0.00 -11.98
C LYS A 72 -67.89 1.24 -11.31
N ARG A 73 -68.62 1.07 -10.21
CA ARG A 73 -69.21 2.17 -9.43
C ARG A 73 -68.15 3.09 -8.86
N GLU A 74 -67.14 2.53 -8.18
CA GLU A 74 -66.04 3.30 -7.61
C GLU A 74 -65.32 4.15 -8.67
N VAL A 75 -65.05 3.60 -9.86
CA VAL A 75 -64.39 4.37 -10.93
C VAL A 75 -65.31 5.41 -11.55
N MET A 76 -66.62 5.16 -11.64
CA MET A 76 -67.60 6.12 -12.14
C MET A 76 -67.77 7.32 -11.19
N ASP A 77 -67.61 7.11 -9.89
CA ASP A 77 -67.69 8.13 -8.84
C ASP A 77 -66.42 8.99 -8.70
N LEU A 78 -65.33 8.65 -9.41
CA LEU A 78 -64.10 9.46 -9.41
C LEU A 78 -64.25 10.71 -10.30
N ASP A 79 -63.80 11.85 -9.76
CA ASP A 79 -63.76 13.13 -10.46
C ASP A 79 -62.89 13.09 -11.72
N GLU A 80 -63.24 13.94 -12.68
CA GLU A 80 -62.41 14.20 -13.86
C GLU A 80 -61.00 14.67 -13.47
N ASN A 81 -59.98 14.26 -14.22
CA ASN A 81 -58.56 14.56 -13.96
C ASN A 81 -57.94 13.94 -12.69
N THR A 82 -58.63 13.01 -12.01
CA THR A 82 -58.04 12.24 -10.91
C THR A 82 -56.90 11.32 -11.41
N GLU A 83 -55.79 11.21 -10.67
CA GLU A 83 -54.71 10.26 -10.98
C GLU A 83 -55.11 8.85 -10.51
N VAL A 84 -55.44 7.97 -11.45
CA VAL A 84 -55.93 6.61 -11.14
C VAL A 84 -54.81 5.58 -11.26
N ASN A 85 -54.48 4.91 -10.15
CA ASN A 85 -53.59 3.76 -10.16
C ASN A 85 -54.35 2.46 -10.43
N TRP A 86 -54.48 2.12 -11.70
CA TRP A 86 -55.19 0.92 -12.17
C TRP A 86 -54.68 -0.40 -11.56
N THR A 87 -53.39 -0.47 -11.21
CA THR A 87 -52.83 -1.69 -10.60
C THR A 87 -53.27 -1.83 -9.14
N GLN A 88 -53.36 -0.71 -8.41
CA GLN A 88 -53.90 -0.71 -7.05
C GLN A 88 -55.38 -1.05 -7.03
N LEU A 89 -56.17 -0.55 -7.98
CA LEU A 89 -57.57 -0.98 -8.14
C LEU A 89 -57.67 -2.49 -8.39
N ALA A 90 -56.81 -3.05 -9.25
CA ALA A 90 -56.77 -4.49 -9.47
C ALA A 90 -56.43 -5.30 -8.21
N ILE A 91 -55.56 -4.78 -7.34
CA ILE A 91 -55.22 -5.39 -6.04
C ILE A 91 -56.39 -5.26 -5.06
N LYS A 92 -56.99 -4.07 -4.96
CA LYS A 92 -58.12 -3.77 -4.06
C LYS A 92 -59.30 -4.70 -4.34
N TYR A 93 -59.58 -4.95 -5.61
CA TYR A 93 -60.66 -5.84 -6.06
C TYR A 93 -60.22 -7.30 -6.23
N ASN A 94 -59.04 -7.66 -5.74
CA ASN A 94 -58.52 -9.03 -5.67
C ASN A 94 -58.60 -9.79 -7.00
N ILE A 95 -58.26 -9.13 -8.11
CA ILE A 95 -58.37 -9.72 -9.44
C ILE A 95 -57.38 -10.88 -9.58
N LYS A 96 -57.89 -12.08 -9.81
CA LYS A 96 -57.08 -13.30 -9.96
C LYS A 96 -57.10 -13.80 -11.40
N GLY A 97 -55.95 -14.31 -11.84
CA GLY A 97 -55.81 -15.06 -13.08
C GLY A 97 -56.19 -16.53 -12.89
N LYS A 98 -56.05 -17.32 -13.97
CA LYS A 98 -56.35 -18.77 -13.99
C LYS A 98 -55.53 -19.59 -12.99
N ASP A 99 -54.38 -19.06 -12.56
CA ASP A 99 -53.45 -19.64 -11.59
C ASP A 99 -53.70 -19.15 -10.15
N GLY A 100 -54.80 -18.42 -9.92
CA GLY A 100 -55.16 -17.87 -8.61
C GLY A 100 -54.32 -16.69 -8.14
N LYS A 101 -53.37 -16.21 -8.97
CA LYS A 101 -52.48 -15.07 -8.67
C LYS A 101 -52.92 -13.82 -9.43
N LEU A 102 -52.51 -12.65 -8.95
CA LEU A 102 -52.74 -11.37 -9.64
C LEU A 102 -52.03 -11.38 -11.00
N PRO A 103 -52.73 -11.13 -12.13
CA PRO A 103 -52.09 -11.05 -13.44
C PRO A 103 -51.03 -9.93 -13.51
N GLY A 104 -49.89 -10.18 -14.15
CA GLY A 104 -48.81 -9.18 -14.27
C GLY A 104 -49.17 -7.91 -15.05
N ASN A 105 -50.28 -7.93 -15.80
CA ASN A 105 -50.86 -6.80 -16.51
C ASN A 105 -52.25 -6.41 -15.95
N ALA A 106 -52.58 -6.76 -14.71
CA ALA A 106 -53.92 -6.61 -14.14
C ALA A 106 -54.47 -5.18 -14.23
N GLY A 107 -53.66 -4.15 -13.98
CA GLY A 107 -54.11 -2.76 -14.14
C GLY A 107 -54.51 -2.41 -15.59
N GLN A 108 -53.82 -2.95 -16.58
CA GLN A 108 -54.18 -2.76 -17.98
C GLN A 108 -55.46 -3.53 -18.35
N LEU A 109 -55.64 -4.74 -17.80
CA LEU A 109 -56.86 -5.52 -17.98
C LEU A 109 -58.08 -4.84 -17.37
N VAL A 110 -57.95 -4.27 -16.17
CA VAL A 110 -58.99 -3.46 -15.51
C VAL A 110 -59.38 -2.27 -16.37
N LYS A 111 -58.39 -1.50 -16.86
CA LYS A 111 -58.65 -0.34 -17.70
C LYS A 111 -59.39 -0.72 -18.99
N LEU A 112 -58.90 -1.74 -19.70
CA LEU A 112 -59.52 -2.23 -20.95
C LEU A 112 -60.91 -2.85 -20.69
N TRP A 113 -61.11 -3.50 -19.55
CA TRP A 113 -62.40 -4.05 -19.16
C TRP A 113 -63.41 -2.93 -18.91
N LEU A 114 -63.03 -1.90 -18.14
CA LEU A 114 -63.87 -0.72 -17.90
C LEU A 114 -64.28 -0.02 -19.21
N GLN A 115 -63.34 0.13 -20.15
CA GLN A 115 -63.63 0.63 -21.50
C GLN A 115 -64.64 -0.27 -22.24
N SER A 116 -64.51 -1.60 -22.14
CA SER A 116 -65.50 -2.54 -22.71
C SER A 116 -66.89 -2.45 -22.06
N GLN A 117 -66.97 -1.93 -20.83
CA GLN A 117 -68.21 -1.71 -20.08
C GLN A 117 -68.79 -0.30 -20.26
N GLY A 118 -68.25 0.48 -21.20
CA GLY A 118 -68.71 1.84 -21.52
C GLY A 118 -68.19 2.94 -20.58
N VAL A 119 -67.18 2.67 -19.75
CA VAL A 119 -66.56 3.68 -18.90
C VAL A 119 -65.49 4.44 -19.67
N ASP A 120 -65.62 5.76 -19.75
CA ASP A 120 -64.57 6.62 -20.30
C ASP A 120 -63.40 6.70 -19.31
N THR A 121 -62.32 6.00 -19.65
CA THR A 121 -61.08 5.99 -18.85
C THR A 121 -60.06 7.02 -19.32
N GLU A 122 -60.36 7.81 -20.35
CA GLU A 122 -59.51 8.89 -20.87
C GLU A 122 -59.75 10.21 -20.10
N ARG A 123 -60.88 10.36 -19.40
CA ARG A 123 -61.18 11.50 -18.51
C ARG A 123 -60.26 11.65 -17.28
N PHE A 124 -59.42 10.65 -17.00
CA PHE A 124 -58.51 10.63 -15.84
C PHE A 124 -57.11 11.11 -16.22
N LYS A 125 -56.37 11.70 -15.28
CA LYS A 125 -54.97 12.10 -15.52
C LYS A 125 -54.12 10.85 -15.79
N GLY A 126 -53.79 10.63 -17.06
CA GLY A 126 -52.83 9.62 -17.46
C GLY A 126 -51.41 10.17 -17.35
N LYS A 127 -50.47 9.39 -16.79
CA LYS A 127 -49.06 9.58 -17.15
C LYS A 127 -48.98 9.46 -18.68
N PRO A 128 -48.35 10.42 -19.40
CA PRO A 128 -48.20 10.33 -20.84
C PRO A 128 -47.51 9.00 -21.14
N THR A 129 -48.29 8.05 -21.64
CA THR A 129 -47.79 6.75 -22.06
C THR A 129 -47.30 6.97 -23.47
N GLY A 130 -46.11 7.57 -23.60
CA GLY A 130 -45.35 7.41 -24.84
C GLY A 130 -45.34 5.92 -25.16
N ASP A 131 -45.64 5.57 -26.42
CA ASP A 131 -45.73 4.19 -26.88
C ASP A 131 -44.52 3.42 -26.34
N ARG A 132 -44.75 2.55 -25.34
CA ARG A 132 -43.65 1.85 -24.68
C ARG A 132 -43.16 0.76 -25.63
N ILE A 133 -42.24 1.13 -26.51
CA ILE A 133 -41.66 0.27 -27.53
C ILE A 133 -40.85 -0.82 -26.83
N ARG A 134 -41.37 -2.05 -26.90
CA ARG A 134 -40.70 -3.24 -26.35
C ARG A 134 -39.77 -3.80 -27.40
N ARG A 135 -38.49 -3.95 -27.07
CA ARG A 135 -37.50 -4.64 -27.90
C ARG A 135 -37.74 -6.15 -27.86
N ALA A 136 -37.72 -6.79 -29.02
CA ALA A 136 -37.75 -8.24 -29.17
C ALA A 136 -36.35 -8.84 -28.97
N ARG A 137 -36.29 -10.14 -28.67
CA ARG A 137 -35.03 -10.88 -28.58
C ARG A 137 -34.47 -11.14 -29.97
N LEU A 138 -33.15 -11.09 -30.08
CA LEU A 138 -32.45 -11.48 -31.30
C LEU A 138 -32.65 -12.99 -31.56
N ARG A 139 -32.69 -13.37 -32.83
CA ARG A 139 -32.83 -14.77 -33.27
C ARG A 139 -31.47 -15.40 -33.51
N ILE A 140 -31.34 -16.70 -33.23
CA ILE A 140 -30.13 -17.46 -33.52
C ILE A 140 -30.30 -18.17 -34.84
N GLY A 141 -29.45 -17.85 -35.82
CA GLY A 141 -29.47 -18.46 -37.15
C GLY A 141 -30.72 -18.09 -37.96
N THR A 142 -31.06 -18.94 -38.93
CA THR A 142 -32.20 -18.73 -39.84
C THR A 142 -33.52 -19.28 -39.30
N ASP A 143 -33.51 -20.06 -38.23
CA ASP A 143 -34.73 -20.63 -37.64
C ASP A 143 -35.53 -19.55 -36.87
N PRO A 144 -36.76 -19.21 -37.31
CA PRO A 144 -37.59 -18.20 -36.66
C PRO A 144 -38.04 -18.54 -35.23
N LYS A 145 -37.85 -19.78 -34.76
CA LYS A 145 -38.26 -20.25 -33.43
C LYS A 145 -37.18 -20.15 -32.36
N ILE A 146 -35.91 -19.97 -32.74
CA ILE A 146 -34.78 -19.99 -31.81
C ILE A 146 -34.32 -18.56 -31.53
N THR A 147 -34.34 -18.15 -30.26
CA THR A 147 -33.93 -16.81 -29.80
C THR A 147 -32.70 -16.88 -28.92
N MET A 148 -31.93 -15.79 -28.86
CA MET A 148 -30.82 -15.63 -27.93
C MET A 148 -31.24 -15.94 -26.48
N PRO A 149 -30.45 -16.74 -25.73
CA PRO A 149 -30.63 -16.92 -24.30
C PRO A 149 -30.58 -15.58 -23.58
N THR A 150 -31.47 -15.39 -22.59
CA THR A 150 -31.48 -14.20 -21.75
C THR A 150 -30.68 -14.43 -20.48
N SER A 151 -29.65 -13.62 -20.28
CA SER A 151 -28.89 -13.59 -19.04
C SER A 151 -29.73 -13.03 -17.89
N ARG A 152 -29.34 -13.33 -16.63
CA ARG A 152 -29.95 -12.72 -15.45
C ARG A 152 -29.89 -11.19 -15.55
N THR A 153 -30.97 -10.52 -15.15
CA THR A 153 -31.02 -9.06 -15.09
C THR A 153 -30.18 -8.53 -13.92
N GLU A 154 -29.74 -7.28 -14.02
CA GLU A 154 -28.94 -6.62 -12.97
C GLU A 154 -29.70 -6.56 -11.64
N ASN A 155 -31.03 -6.42 -11.68
CA ASN A 155 -31.88 -6.45 -10.49
C ASN A 155 -31.93 -7.83 -9.83
N GLN A 156 -31.94 -8.91 -10.61
CA GLN A 156 -31.87 -10.26 -10.06
C GLN A 156 -30.51 -10.50 -9.39
N ILE A 157 -29.42 -10.09 -10.06
CA ILE A 157 -28.06 -10.18 -9.52
C ILE A 157 -27.92 -9.41 -8.20
N ARG A 158 -28.43 -8.18 -8.12
CA ARG A 158 -28.42 -7.39 -6.87
C ARG A 158 -29.19 -8.06 -5.74
N LYS A 159 -30.38 -8.59 -6.02
CA LYS A 159 -31.20 -9.26 -5.00
C LYS A 159 -30.50 -10.47 -4.43
N GLU A 160 -29.85 -11.25 -5.28
CA GLU A 160 -29.07 -12.41 -4.86
C GLU A 160 -27.84 -11.99 -4.05
N LEU A 161 -27.08 -10.98 -4.51
CA LEU A 161 -25.96 -10.44 -3.75
C LEU A 161 -26.38 -9.97 -2.35
N ARG A 162 -27.54 -9.31 -2.21
CA ARG A 162 -28.07 -8.90 -0.90
C ARG A 162 -28.35 -10.08 0.02
N VAL A 163 -28.85 -11.18 -0.54
CA VAL A 163 -29.07 -12.42 0.21
C VAL A 163 -27.73 -12.99 0.67
N LEU A 164 -26.74 -13.10 -0.23
CA LEU A 164 -25.41 -13.61 0.11
C LEU A 164 -24.66 -12.76 1.15
N ILE A 165 -24.82 -11.43 1.10
CA ILE A 165 -24.27 -10.54 2.13
C ILE A 165 -24.97 -10.78 3.47
N LYS A 166 -26.31 -10.91 3.48
CA LYS A 166 -27.09 -11.15 4.71
C LYS A 166 -26.80 -12.53 5.32
N GLU A 167 -26.54 -13.52 4.49
CA GLU A 167 -26.15 -14.88 4.89
C GLU A 167 -24.67 -14.97 5.31
N GLY A 168 -23.87 -13.91 5.09
CA GLY A 168 -22.45 -13.87 5.44
C GLY A 168 -21.52 -14.54 4.43
N GLU A 169 -22.04 -15.05 3.30
CA GLU A 169 -21.22 -15.63 2.24
C GLU A 169 -20.32 -14.58 1.55
N VAL A 170 -20.78 -13.32 1.49
CA VAL A 170 -20.01 -12.17 1.00
C VAL A 170 -19.81 -11.17 2.13
N THR A 171 -18.62 -11.15 2.70
CA THR A 171 -18.27 -10.26 3.81
C THR A 171 -18.00 -8.83 3.32
N ILE A 172 -18.75 -7.86 3.87
CA ILE A 172 -18.55 -6.41 3.63
C ILE A 172 -18.03 -5.66 4.86
N GLY A 173 -17.64 -6.38 5.91
CA GLY A 173 -17.15 -5.81 7.15
C GLY A 173 -18.19 -5.00 7.94
N GLU A 174 -17.80 -4.65 9.14
CA GLU A 174 -18.56 -3.86 10.10
C GLU A 174 -18.41 -2.37 9.81
N SER A 175 -19.47 -1.60 10.01
CA SER A 175 -19.40 -0.15 9.88
C SER A 175 -18.67 0.42 11.09
N ILE A 176 -17.66 1.26 10.85
CA ILE A 176 -16.88 1.91 11.89
C ILE A 176 -16.81 3.42 11.65
N VAL A 177 -16.68 4.22 12.71
CA VAL A 177 -16.46 5.68 12.67
C VAL A 177 -17.37 6.39 11.64
N PRO A 178 -18.69 6.50 11.90
CA PRO A 178 -19.59 7.22 11.01
C PRO A 178 -19.23 8.71 10.94
N LYS A 179 -19.03 9.24 9.74
CA LYS A 179 -18.72 10.66 9.50
C LYS A 179 -19.78 11.32 8.62
N GLU A 180 -20.16 12.54 8.95
CA GLU A 180 -21.05 13.35 8.13
C GLU A 180 -20.28 14.05 6.99
N TYR A 181 -20.78 13.91 5.78
CA TYR A 181 -20.25 14.58 4.60
C TYR A 181 -21.33 15.44 3.96
N VAL A 182 -21.02 16.72 3.80
CA VAL A 182 -21.88 17.68 3.14
C VAL A 182 -21.61 17.66 1.64
N THR A 183 -22.66 17.53 0.84
CA THR A 183 -22.61 17.64 -0.62
C THR A 183 -23.53 18.75 -1.10
N TYR A 184 -23.02 19.62 -1.95
CA TYR A 184 -23.77 20.74 -2.51
C TYR A 184 -24.27 20.35 -3.90
N ASN A 185 -25.58 20.41 -4.12
CA ASN A 185 -26.20 20.11 -5.40
C ASN A 185 -26.89 21.36 -5.94
N MET A 186 -26.65 21.70 -7.20
CA MET A 186 -27.41 22.77 -7.85
C MET A 186 -28.78 22.24 -8.26
N ASN A 187 -29.84 22.72 -7.61
CA ASN A 187 -31.19 22.53 -8.11
C ASN A 187 -31.38 23.43 -9.34
N LYS A 188 -31.25 22.83 -10.52
CA LYS A 188 -31.35 23.53 -11.81
C LYS A 188 -32.73 24.13 -12.09
N ALA A 189 -33.78 23.65 -11.40
CA ALA A 189 -35.13 24.20 -11.56
C ALA A 189 -35.31 25.49 -10.75
N GLU A 190 -34.66 25.58 -9.58
CA GLU A 190 -34.80 26.70 -8.66
C GLU A 190 -33.57 27.63 -8.63
N ASN A 191 -32.48 27.27 -9.33
CA ASN A 191 -31.16 27.92 -9.26
C ASN A 191 -30.66 28.12 -7.82
N LYS A 192 -30.94 27.15 -6.94
CA LYS A 192 -30.51 27.15 -5.54
C LYS A 192 -29.54 26.02 -5.27
N ILE A 193 -28.60 26.27 -4.37
CA ILE A 193 -27.72 25.25 -3.82
C ILE A 193 -28.48 24.49 -2.75
N GLU A 194 -28.73 23.21 -2.99
CA GLU A 194 -29.26 22.26 -2.02
C GLU A 194 -28.11 21.57 -1.29
N THR A 195 -28.10 21.72 0.02
CA THR A 195 -27.15 21.04 0.91
C THR A 195 -27.70 19.67 1.29
N LYS A 196 -26.98 18.61 0.92
CA LYS A 196 -27.31 17.24 1.32
C LYS A 196 -26.21 16.67 2.21
N VAL A 197 -26.56 16.39 3.46
CA VAL A 197 -25.71 15.67 4.42
C VAL A 197 -25.84 14.17 4.18
N THR A 198 -24.72 13.47 4.11
CA THR A 198 -24.64 12.00 3.98
C THR A 198 -23.70 11.45 5.03
N VAL A 199 -24.17 10.53 5.87
CA VAL A 199 -23.32 9.82 6.83
C VAL A 199 -22.64 8.66 6.12
N ILE A 200 -21.32 8.57 6.23
CA ILE A 200 -20.51 7.50 5.63
C ILE A 200 -19.58 6.97 6.71
N GLY A 201 -19.72 5.69 7.02
CA GLY A 201 -18.79 4.96 7.89
C GLY A 201 -17.67 4.30 7.09
N GLY A 202 -16.52 4.15 7.73
CA GLY A 202 -15.51 3.18 7.30
C GLY A 202 -16.02 1.75 7.43
N ARG A 203 -15.28 0.80 6.84
CA ARG A 203 -15.55 -0.63 7.00
C ARG A 203 -14.31 -1.35 7.51
N LYS A 204 -14.49 -2.16 8.55
CA LYS A 204 -13.47 -3.03 9.14
C LYS A 204 -13.92 -4.49 9.05
N ARG A 205 -13.04 -5.39 8.65
CA ARG A 205 -13.24 -6.83 8.82
C ARG A 205 -12.64 -7.23 10.16
N PRO A 206 -13.41 -7.79 11.11
CA PRO A 206 -12.86 -8.19 12.40
C PRO A 206 -11.62 -9.05 12.24
N LEU A 207 -10.56 -8.73 12.99
CA LEU A 207 -9.30 -9.45 12.90
C LEU A 207 -9.49 -10.96 13.16
N SER A 208 -10.36 -11.33 14.11
CA SER A 208 -10.70 -12.72 14.44
C SER A 208 -11.25 -13.52 13.26
N ASP A 209 -12.06 -12.91 12.39
CA ASP A 209 -12.58 -13.55 11.18
C ASP A 209 -11.54 -13.62 10.08
N LEU A 210 -10.75 -12.55 9.95
CA LEU A 210 -9.69 -12.44 8.97
C LEU A 210 -8.59 -13.50 9.19
N ARG A 211 -8.23 -13.75 10.44
CA ARG A 211 -7.27 -14.80 10.84
C ARG A 211 -7.71 -16.20 10.41
N LYS A 212 -9.01 -16.52 10.57
CA LYS A 212 -9.61 -17.79 10.15
C LYS A 212 -9.63 -17.91 8.63
N GLU A 213 -9.97 -16.84 7.93
CA GLU A 213 -10.00 -16.83 6.47
C GLU A 213 -8.60 -16.98 5.86
N LEU A 214 -7.61 -16.28 6.42
CA LEU A 214 -6.19 -16.43 6.04
C LEU A 214 -5.75 -17.88 6.23
N LEU A 215 -5.98 -18.47 7.42
CA LEU A 215 -5.63 -19.86 7.70
C LEU A 215 -6.27 -20.82 6.69
N LYS A 216 -7.57 -20.67 6.44
CA LYS A 216 -8.30 -21.49 5.46
C LYS A 216 -7.72 -21.41 4.05
N LYS A 217 -7.29 -20.22 3.60
CA LYS A 217 -6.63 -20.04 2.29
C LYS A 217 -5.25 -20.70 2.25
N GLN A 218 -4.60 -20.78 3.41
CA GLN A 218 -3.23 -21.26 3.56
C GLN A 218 -3.12 -22.76 3.89
N GLU A 219 -4.22 -23.46 4.20
CA GLU A 219 -4.20 -24.88 4.62
C GLU A 219 -3.41 -25.80 3.68
N ARG A 220 -3.52 -25.56 2.36
CA ARG A 220 -2.79 -26.33 1.33
C ARG A 220 -1.26 -26.14 1.36
N PHE A 221 -0.77 -25.13 2.06
CA PHE A 221 0.64 -24.78 2.18
C PHE A 221 1.23 -25.19 3.53
N LEU A 222 0.40 -25.60 4.49
CA LEU A 222 0.86 -26.03 5.80
C LEU A 222 1.64 -27.34 5.70
N ARG A 223 2.63 -27.49 6.58
CA ARG A 223 3.29 -28.78 6.84
C ARG A 223 2.29 -29.79 7.41
N ASP A 224 2.64 -31.07 7.32
CA ASP A 224 1.80 -32.13 7.89
C ASP A 224 1.79 -32.08 9.43
N LYS A 225 0.73 -32.59 10.03
CA LYS A 225 0.57 -32.59 11.48
C LYS A 225 1.67 -33.45 12.12
N VAL A 226 2.42 -32.86 13.05
CA VAL A 226 3.45 -33.53 13.84
C VAL A 226 2.84 -34.02 15.16
N ASP A 227 3.17 -35.25 15.55
CA ASP A 227 2.88 -35.77 16.88
C ASP A 227 4.11 -35.59 17.77
N TYR A 228 4.18 -34.42 18.42
CA TYR A 228 5.35 -34.04 19.19
C TYR A 228 5.67 -35.06 20.27
N ASP A 229 4.69 -35.69 20.93
CA ASP A 229 4.91 -36.62 22.04
C ASP A 229 5.67 -37.90 21.62
N THR A 230 5.67 -38.20 20.31
CA THR A 230 6.38 -39.35 19.74
C THR A 230 7.80 -39.05 19.29
N MET A 231 8.18 -37.75 19.19
CA MET A 231 9.51 -37.36 18.77
C MET A 231 10.55 -37.66 19.84
N THR A 232 11.67 -38.23 19.42
CA THR A 232 12.88 -38.40 20.22
C THR A 232 13.59 -37.07 20.46
N LEU A 233 14.43 -36.98 21.50
CA LEU A 233 15.23 -35.79 21.78
C LEU A 233 16.10 -35.36 20.59
N ASP A 234 16.71 -36.33 19.89
CA ASP A 234 17.55 -36.06 18.72
C ASP A 234 16.72 -35.49 17.56
N GLU A 235 15.52 -35.99 17.32
CA GLU A 235 14.62 -35.44 16.30
C GLU A 235 14.18 -34.01 16.63
N ILE A 236 13.91 -33.70 17.89
CA ILE A 236 13.56 -32.35 18.34
C ILE A 236 14.73 -31.39 18.12
N LYS A 237 15.93 -31.76 18.57
CA LYS A 237 17.15 -30.95 18.38
C LYS A 237 17.46 -30.74 16.91
N ASN A 238 17.46 -31.80 16.11
CA ASN A 238 17.70 -31.70 14.67
C ASN A 238 16.68 -30.79 13.98
N ARG A 239 15.40 -30.81 14.40
CA ARG A 239 14.37 -29.93 13.85
C ARG A 239 14.59 -28.47 14.25
N LEU A 240 14.88 -28.19 15.52
CA LEU A 240 15.17 -26.84 16.00
C LEU A 240 16.43 -26.26 15.34
N GLU A 241 17.51 -27.04 15.26
CA GLU A 241 18.74 -26.65 14.55
C GLU A 241 18.49 -26.37 13.07
N HIS A 242 17.68 -27.20 12.39
CA HIS A 242 17.28 -26.96 11.00
C HIS A 242 16.49 -25.65 10.83
N LEU A 243 15.71 -25.28 11.84
CA LEU A 243 14.98 -24.00 11.86
C LEU A 243 15.87 -22.83 12.27
N ASN A 244 17.11 -23.06 12.71
CA ASN A 244 18.03 -22.09 13.30
C ASN A 244 17.54 -21.53 14.65
N GLU A 245 16.95 -22.38 15.48
CA GLU A 245 16.60 -22.06 16.87
C GLU A 245 17.70 -22.53 17.84
N GLU A 246 17.79 -21.87 19.00
CA GLU A 246 18.70 -22.29 20.07
C GLU A 246 18.22 -23.57 20.77
N THR A 247 19.17 -24.40 21.19
CA THR A 247 18.90 -25.71 21.83
C THR A 247 19.76 -25.94 23.07
N GLU A 248 20.51 -24.93 23.52
CA GLU A 248 21.47 -25.05 24.62
C GLU A 248 20.83 -24.78 25.98
N GLY A 249 21.17 -25.57 27.00
CA GLY A 249 20.74 -25.34 28.38
C GLY A 249 19.28 -25.72 28.72
N GLU A 250 18.49 -26.12 27.72
CA GLU A 250 17.08 -26.51 27.87
C GLU A 250 16.91 -28.00 28.19
N THR A 251 15.87 -28.34 28.98
CA THR A 251 15.47 -29.73 29.20
C THR A 251 14.73 -30.29 27.97
N GLU A 252 14.52 -31.61 27.93
CA GLU A 252 13.76 -32.23 26.83
C GLU A 252 12.32 -31.67 26.72
N ASP A 253 11.67 -31.39 27.84
CA ASP A 253 10.30 -30.85 27.87
C ASP A 253 10.27 -29.38 27.40
N ASP A 254 11.29 -28.61 27.77
CA ASP A 254 11.47 -27.24 27.29
C ASP A 254 11.66 -27.20 25.77
N LEU A 255 12.55 -28.04 25.23
CA LEU A 255 12.81 -28.14 23.78
C LEU A 255 11.56 -28.57 23.02
N ARG A 256 10.79 -29.53 23.56
CA ARG A 256 9.53 -29.99 22.97
C ARG A 256 8.49 -28.89 22.96
N THR A 257 8.37 -28.14 24.06
CA THR A 257 7.47 -26.98 24.18
C THR A 257 7.87 -25.86 23.23
N HIS A 258 9.17 -25.58 23.11
CA HIS A 258 9.72 -24.58 22.20
C HIS A 258 9.42 -24.92 20.75
N LEU A 259 9.72 -26.15 20.32
CA LEU A 259 9.41 -26.61 18.96
C LEU A 259 7.91 -26.52 18.65
N LYS A 260 7.06 -26.98 19.58
CA LYS A 260 5.60 -26.90 19.42
C LYS A 260 5.12 -25.47 19.27
N ARG A 261 5.68 -24.53 20.04
CA ARG A 261 5.38 -23.10 19.93
C ARG A 261 5.80 -22.55 18.56
N VAL A 262 7.03 -22.81 18.15
CA VAL A 262 7.60 -22.36 16.87
C VAL A 262 6.75 -22.82 15.68
N GLU A 263 6.29 -24.07 15.67
CA GLU A 263 5.50 -24.63 14.57
C GLU A 263 3.98 -24.34 14.69
N ALA A 264 3.52 -23.76 15.80
CA ALA A 264 2.12 -23.39 16.04
C ALA A 264 1.85 -21.87 16.07
N THR A 265 2.88 -21.02 15.94
CA THR A 265 2.72 -19.55 16.00
C THR A 265 2.95 -18.92 14.63
N ARG A 266 1.90 -18.43 13.97
CA ARG A 266 2.04 -17.66 12.73
C ARG A 266 2.29 -16.19 13.05
N HIS A 267 3.06 -15.53 12.20
CA HIS A 267 3.37 -14.12 12.36
C HIS A 267 2.61 -13.29 11.33
N LEU A 268 2.01 -12.18 11.77
CA LEU A 268 1.24 -11.26 10.95
C LEU A 268 1.98 -9.94 10.79
N ALA A 269 1.72 -9.26 9.67
CA ALA A 269 2.22 -7.91 9.43
C ALA A 269 1.09 -7.00 8.94
N TYR A 270 1.05 -5.79 9.50
CA TYR A 270 0.20 -4.72 9.03
C TYR A 270 0.86 -3.96 7.88
N TRP A 271 0.03 -3.33 7.05
CA TRP A 271 0.44 -2.31 6.12
C TRP A 271 -0.60 -1.20 6.05
N GLU A 272 -0.16 0.05 6.00
CA GLU A 272 -1.01 1.24 5.90
C GLU A 272 -0.63 2.11 4.71
N ASP A 273 -1.64 2.75 4.11
CA ASP A 273 -1.46 3.78 3.08
C ASP A 273 -2.60 4.81 3.08
N GLY A 274 -2.21 6.07 2.89
CA GLY A 274 -3.05 7.23 2.61
C GLY A 274 -3.55 7.23 1.16
N ALA A 275 -4.40 6.27 0.85
CA ALA A 275 -4.91 6.01 -0.48
C ALA A 275 -5.79 7.13 -1.09
N CYS A 276 -5.41 7.67 -2.25
CA CYS A 276 -6.36 8.42 -3.11
C CYS A 276 -7.15 7.47 -4.02
N LEU A 277 -8.44 7.32 -3.77
CA LEU A 277 -9.36 6.51 -4.59
C LEU A 277 -10.50 7.39 -5.10
N ALA A 278 -10.79 7.32 -6.40
CA ALA A 278 -11.87 8.08 -7.02
C ALA A 278 -11.88 9.60 -6.67
N ASN A 279 -10.69 10.22 -6.61
CA ASN A 279 -10.45 11.63 -6.26
C ASN A 279 -10.80 12.03 -4.81
N HIS A 280 -10.85 11.05 -3.90
CA HIS A 280 -10.99 11.31 -2.47
C HIS A 280 -9.92 10.56 -1.69
N GLY A 281 -9.53 11.10 -0.54
CA GLY A 281 -8.64 10.43 0.41
C GLY A 281 -9.36 9.29 1.14
N TYR A 282 -8.64 8.20 1.32
CA TYR A 282 -9.02 7.03 2.11
C TYR A 282 -7.82 6.60 2.95
N ILE A 283 -8.11 6.03 4.11
CA ILE A 283 -7.12 5.25 4.86
C ILE A 283 -7.38 3.78 4.59
N LEU A 284 -6.30 3.04 4.34
CA LEU A 284 -6.33 1.64 3.95
C LEU A 284 -5.37 0.87 4.87
N TYR A 285 -5.89 -0.15 5.54
CA TYR A 285 -5.06 -1.14 6.23
C TYR A 285 -5.21 -2.50 5.59
N LEU A 286 -4.08 -3.13 5.31
CA LEU A 286 -3.98 -4.52 4.88
C LEU A 286 -3.28 -5.34 5.98
N ILE A 287 -3.58 -6.64 6.00
CA ILE A 287 -2.85 -7.60 6.83
C ILE A 287 -2.35 -8.75 5.96
N SER A 288 -1.16 -9.25 6.27
CA SER A 288 -0.57 -10.43 5.62
C SER A 288 0.02 -11.36 6.69
N THR A 289 0.08 -12.65 6.39
CA THR A 289 0.88 -13.60 7.17
C THR A 289 2.30 -13.59 6.62
N LEU A 290 3.31 -13.59 7.48
CA LEU A 290 4.71 -13.76 7.07
C LEU A 290 4.97 -15.22 6.77
N TYR A 291 5.65 -15.51 5.67
CA TYR A 291 6.04 -16.88 5.35
C TYR A 291 7.12 -17.36 6.31
N ASP A 292 6.90 -18.54 6.89
CA ASP A 292 7.81 -19.18 7.83
C ASP A 292 7.96 -20.67 7.47
N PRO A 293 9.18 -21.16 7.18
CA PRO A 293 9.42 -22.57 6.85
C PRO A 293 9.17 -23.51 8.04
N ALA A 294 9.02 -23.03 9.28
CA ALA A 294 8.56 -23.84 10.42
C ALA A 294 7.11 -24.33 10.22
N ILE A 295 6.28 -23.54 9.55
CA ILE A 295 4.82 -23.77 9.46
C ILE A 295 4.41 -24.18 8.06
N PHE A 296 5.02 -23.56 7.05
CA PHE A 296 4.66 -23.72 5.65
C PHE A 296 5.69 -24.56 4.90
N LEU A 297 5.23 -25.20 3.83
CA LEU A 297 6.06 -25.93 2.89
C LEU A 297 6.96 -24.97 2.11
N THR A 298 8.17 -25.41 1.77
CA THR A 298 9.04 -24.77 0.77
C THR A 298 8.50 -24.98 -0.63
N ASN A 299 9.06 -24.25 -1.62
CA ASN A 299 8.70 -24.45 -3.02
C ASN A 299 8.99 -25.88 -3.48
N ALA A 300 10.11 -26.45 -3.02
CA ALA A 300 10.53 -27.81 -3.31
C ALA A 300 9.56 -28.84 -2.71
N GLU A 301 9.25 -28.73 -1.42
CA GLU A 301 8.33 -29.66 -0.74
C GLU A 301 6.91 -29.58 -1.32
N TYR A 302 6.43 -28.38 -1.64
CA TYR A 302 5.14 -28.20 -2.29
C TYR A 302 5.09 -28.86 -3.67
N PHE A 303 6.16 -28.67 -4.47
CA PHE A 303 6.28 -29.35 -5.76
C PHE A 303 6.36 -30.86 -5.59
N GLU A 304 7.07 -31.36 -4.58
CA GLU A 304 7.15 -32.79 -4.31
C GLU A 304 5.78 -33.39 -3.98
N LYS A 305 5.01 -32.72 -3.11
CA LYS A 305 3.69 -33.14 -2.65
C LYS A 305 2.60 -33.06 -3.72
N TYR A 306 2.55 -31.96 -4.48
CA TYR A 306 1.45 -31.68 -5.41
C TYR A 306 1.81 -31.72 -6.90
N LYS A 307 3.10 -31.82 -7.23
CA LYS A 307 3.64 -31.76 -8.61
C LYS A 307 3.25 -30.47 -9.36
N VAL A 308 3.05 -29.37 -8.63
CA VAL A 308 2.74 -28.04 -9.17
C VAL A 308 3.83 -27.06 -8.78
N LYS A 309 4.43 -26.39 -9.77
CA LYS A 309 5.39 -25.30 -9.53
C LYS A 309 4.64 -24.03 -9.15
N LEU A 310 4.91 -23.53 -7.95
CA LEU A 310 4.28 -22.37 -7.36
C LEU A 310 5.29 -21.69 -6.42
N ASN A 311 5.22 -20.37 -6.27
CA ASN A 311 5.94 -19.66 -5.23
C ASN A 311 5.05 -19.65 -3.98
N VAL A 312 5.36 -20.50 -2.99
CA VAL A 312 4.56 -20.69 -1.78
C VAL A 312 4.58 -19.42 -0.93
N GLN A 313 5.75 -18.81 -0.74
CA GLN A 313 5.89 -17.55 0.00
C GLN A 313 4.93 -16.48 -0.53
N SER A 314 4.93 -16.23 -1.84
CA SER A 314 4.06 -15.21 -2.46
C SER A 314 2.57 -15.48 -2.28
N GLU A 315 2.16 -16.75 -2.16
CA GLU A 315 0.76 -17.13 -1.97
C GLU A 315 0.34 -17.05 -0.50
N VAL A 316 1.23 -17.41 0.43
CA VAL A 316 1.02 -17.29 1.88
C VAL A 316 0.96 -15.82 2.31
N GLU A 317 1.87 -15.00 1.78
CA GLU A 317 2.03 -13.58 2.12
C GLU A 317 1.04 -12.66 1.39
N ARG A 318 0.04 -13.22 0.71
CA ARG A 318 -0.93 -12.41 -0.03
C ARG A 318 -1.76 -11.55 0.92
N PRO A 319 -1.71 -10.21 0.80
CA PRO A 319 -2.38 -9.34 1.76
C PRO A 319 -3.89 -9.34 1.58
N GLU A 320 -4.60 -9.20 2.69
CA GLU A 320 -6.06 -9.12 2.75
C GLU A 320 -6.51 -7.78 3.32
N LEU A 321 -7.62 -7.26 2.80
CA LEU A 321 -8.18 -6.00 3.25
C LEU A 321 -8.69 -6.13 4.69
N TYR A 322 -8.11 -5.33 5.60
CA TYR A 322 -8.52 -5.28 7.01
C TYR A 322 -9.49 -4.12 7.25
N LEU A 323 -9.10 -2.89 6.88
CA LEU A 323 -9.88 -1.68 7.12
C LEU A 323 -9.78 -0.74 5.91
N ILE A 324 -10.91 -0.16 5.51
CA ILE A 324 -10.95 0.93 4.54
C ILE A 324 -11.97 1.98 4.96
N ALA A 325 -11.56 3.24 4.98
CA ALA A 325 -12.46 4.34 5.33
C ALA A 325 -12.12 5.60 4.56
N ARG A 326 -13.12 6.45 4.30
CA ARG A 326 -12.87 7.77 3.73
C ARG A 326 -12.20 8.64 4.80
N CYS A 327 -11.02 9.14 4.50
CA CYS A 327 -10.18 9.83 5.47
C CYS A 327 -9.31 10.86 4.75
N GLY A 328 -9.25 12.08 5.28
CA GLY A 328 -8.26 13.07 4.89
C GLY A 328 -6.84 12.65 5.31
N ALA A 329 -5.86 13.43 4.86
CA ALA A 329 -4.45 13.21 5.20
C ALA A 329 -4.09 13.67 6.63
N SER A 330 -4.99 14.33 7.35
CA SER A 330 -4.68 14.88 8.68
C SER A 330 -4.57 13.79 9.74
N ASP A 331 -3.60 13.93 10.64
CA ASP A 331 -3.40 13.00 11.76
C ASP A 331 -4.66 12.88 12.62
N ALA A 332 -5.38 13.99 12.86
CA ALA A 332 -6.65 13.98 13.60
C ALA A 332 -7.68 13.05 12.97
N GLU A 333 -7.77 13.05 11.64
CA GLU A 333 -8.75 12.20 10.96
C GLU A 333 -8.38 10.73 10.98
N GLN A 334 -7.08 10.43 10.87
CA GLN A 334 -6.57 9.06 10.85
C GLN A 334 -6.62 8.43 12.26
N LEU A 335 -6.35 9.20 13.31
CA LEU A 335 -6.40 8.74 14.71
C LEU A 335 -7.80 8.28 15.14
N MET A 336 -8.87 8.73 14.48
CA MET A 336 -10.23 8.23 14.75
C MET A 336 -10.37 6.72 14.54
N TYR A 337 -9.50 6.10 13.74
CA TYR A 337 -9.55 4.67 13.47
C TYR A 337 -8.71 3.83 14.43
N ALA A 338 -7.91 4.46 15.31
CA ALA A 338 -7.00 3.77 16.23
C ALA A 338 -7.72 2.83 17.20
N GLU A 339 -8.75 3.32 17.90
CA GLU A 339 -9.53 2.56 18.87
C GLU A 339 -10.16 1.31 18.24
N THR A 340 -10.76 1.46 17.06
CA THR A 340 -11.39 0.33 16.37
C THR A 340 -10.42 -0.78 15.97
N ARG A 341 -9.13 -0.46 15.80
CA ARG A 341 -8.06 -1.44 15.55
C ARG A 341 -7.55 -2.04 16.87
N ARG A 342 -7.36 -1.20 17.90
CA ARG A 342 -6.96 -1.62 19.24
C ARG A 342 -7.92 -2.67 19.82
N ASP A 343 -9.22 -2.45 19.68
CA ASP A 343 -10.25 -3.35 20.22
C ASP A 343 -10.25 -4.75 19.57
N ASP A 344 -9.65 -4.90 18.39
CA ASP A 344 -9.48 -6.20 17.74
C ASP A 344 -8.25 -6.97 18.25
N LEU A 345 -7.26 -6.30 18.84
CA LEU A 345 -5.98 -6.90 19.20
C LEU A 345 -6.09 -8.02 20.26
N PRO A 346 -6.94 -7.91 21.30
CA PRO A 346 -7.13 -9.00 22.26
C PRO A 346 -7.57 -10.32 21.61
N SER A 347 -8.15 -10.27 20.40
CA SER A 347 -8.51 -11.49 19.68
C SER A 347 -7.31 -12.36 19.31
N LEU A 348 -6.09 -11.80 19.21
CA LEU A 348 -4.86 -12.50 18.84
C LEU A 348 -4.49 -13.61 19.83
N SER A 349 -4.80 -13.43 21.12
CA SER A 349 -4.56 -14.42 22.17
C SER A 349 -5.37 -15.72 21.99
N GLY A 350 -6.45 -15.69 21.21
CA GLY A 350 -7.25 -16.88 20.89
C GLY A 350 -6.63 -17.71 19.76
N THR A 351 -6.77 -19.04 19.82
CA THR A 351 -6.32 -19.93 18.74
C THR A 351 -7.28 -19.94 17.55
N VAL A 352 -6.74 -20.15 16.36
CA VAL A 352 -7.50 -20.44 15.13
C VAL A 352 -7.25 -21.87 14.70
N LYS A 353 -8.28 -22.52 14.16
CA LYS A 353 -8.24 -23.95 13.80
C LYS A 353 -8.35 -24.16 12.30
N THR A 354 -7.57 -25.11 11.81
CA THR A 354 -7.69 -25.68 10.46
C THR A 354 -8.88 -26.63 10.38
N THR A 355 -9.28 -26.99 9.15
CA THR A 355 -10.33 -27.99 8.88
C THR A 355 -10.01 -29.37 9.46
N ASP A 356 -8.74 -29.72 9.64
CA ASP A 356 -8.27 -30.96 10.26
C ASP A 356 -7.99 -30.84 11.77
N GLY A 357 -8.30 -29.69 12.38
CA GLY A 357 -8.29 -29.48 13.82
C GLY A 357 -6.95 -29.09 14.43
N ARG A 358 -5.92 -28.80 13.63
CA ARG A 358 -4.67 -28.17 14.13
C ARG A 358 -4.94 -26.74 14.58
N GLU A 359 -4.35 -26.36 15.70
CA GLU A 359 -4.51 -25.06 16.34
C GLU A 359 -3.27 -24.20 16.10
N TYR A 360 -3.50 -22.91 15.82
CA TYR A 360 -2.45 -21.92 15.63
C TYR A 360 -2.75 -20.66 16.45
N ILE A 361 -1.71 -20.02 16.98
CA ILE A 361 -1.75 -18.67 17.54
C ILE A 361 -1.20 -17.71 16.48
N ASP A 362 -1.68 -16.47 16.47
CA ASP A 362 -1.13 -15.44 15.59
C ASP A 362 -0.52 -14.30 16.42
N GLU A 363 0.70 -13.91 16.08
CA GLU A 363 1.40 -12.79 16.69
C GLU A 363 1.62 -11.67 15.68
N LEU A 364 1.44 -10.43 16.11
CA LEU A 364 1.67 -9.27 15.26
C LEU A 364 3.15 -8.86 15.33
N ARG A 365 3.87 -8.98 14.20
CA ARG A 365 5.32 -8.86 14.17
C ARG A 365 5.85 -7.57 13.57
N PHE A 366 5.33 -7.16 12.41
CA PHE A 366 5.84 -5.97 11.71
C PHE A 366 4.72 -5.03 11.28
N PHE A 367 5.00 -3.72 11.31
CA PHE A 367 4.21 -2.72 10.62
C PHE A 367 4.98 -2.23 9.38
N LYS A 368 4.48 -2.62 8.21
CA LYS A 368 4.96 -2.19 6.89
C LYS A 368 4.25 -0.90 6.49
N GLY A 369 4.81 -0.20 5.50
CA GLY A 369 4.25 1.04 4.98
C GLY A 369 5.37 1.95 4.51
N ASP A 370 5.01 3.02 3.83
CA ASP A 370 5.96 4.09 3.56
C ASP A 370 6.43 4.75 4.88
N GLN A 371 7.45 5.61 4.79
CA GLN A 371 8.01 6.22 5.98
C GLN A 371 6.97 7.03 6.78
N GLN A 372 6.06 7.73 6.11
CA GLN A 372 5.07 8.59 6.77
C GLN A 372 4.00 7.79 7.52
N ALA A 373 3.60 6.64 6.97
CA ALA A 373 2.71 5.67 7.58
C ALA A 373 3.33 5.09 8.86
N ARG A 374 4.59 4.65 8.78
CA ARG A 374 5.30 4.10 9.94
C ARG A 374 5.52 5.15 11.03
N GLN A 375 5.96 6.35 10.65
CA GLN A 375 6.10 7.49 11.57
C GLN A 375 4.78 7.78 12.30
N PHE A 376 3.67 7.77 11.58
CA PHE A 376 2.34 7.95 12.16
C PHE A 376 2.00 6.82 13.14
N GLU A 377 2.15 5.56 12.74
CA GLU A 377 1.78 4.43 13.60
C GLU A 377 2.56 4.47 14.93
N PHE A 378 3.85 4.81 14.90
CA PHE A 378 4.72 4.85 16.07
C PHE A 378 4.78 6.21 16.78
N GLY A 379 3.89 7.15 16.43
CA GLY A 379 3.75 8.44 17.12
C GLY A 379 4.89 9.44 16.88
N ALA A 380 5.70 9.21 15.85
CA ALA A 380 6.75 10.10 15.40
C ALA A 380 6.21 11.18 14.45
N GLN A 381 7.02 12.21 14.22
CA GLN A 381 6.72 13.24 13.25
C GLN A 381 6.75 12.70 11.82
N ARG A 382 5.72 13.06 11.04
CA ARG A 382 5.77 12.95 9.59
C ARG A 382 6.72 14.00 9.06
N SER A 383 7.76 13.57 8.33
CA SER A 383 8.83 14.45 7.83
C SER A 383 9.60 15.22 8.93
N GLY A 384 10.54 16.10 8.56
CA GLY A 384 11.38 16.84 9.51
C GLY A 384 12.81 16.30 9.59
N HIS A 385 13.53 16.64 10.66
CA HIS A 385 14.93 16.23 10.85
C HIS A 385 15.09 14.80 11.33
N TYR A 386 14.19 14.30 12.17
CA TYR A 386 14.14 12.90 12.57
C TYR A 386 13.18 12.15 11.65
N SER A 387 13.61 11.98 10.39
CA SER A 387 12.81 11.30 9.38
C SER A 387 12.95 9.77 9.41
N CYS A 388 13.99 9.26 10.08
CA CYS A 388 14.23 7.83 10.21
C CYS A 388 13.50 7.25 11.44
N THR A 389 13.40 5.92 11.49
CA THR A 389 12.88 5.19 12.67
C THR A 389 13.89 5.22 13.82
N CYS A 390 15.19 5.32 13.50
CA CYS A 390 16.21 5.54 14.51
C CYS A 390 16.31 7.02 14.88
N PRO A 391 16.80 7.33 16.10
CA PRO A 391 16.79 8.69 16.64
C PRO A 391 17.85 9.62 16.01
N ILE A 392 18.34 9.33 14.79
CA ILE A 392 19.30 10.20 14.11
C ILE A 392 18.64 11.43 13.48
N ASP A 393 19.29 12.59 13.63
CA ASP A 393 19.01 13.76 12.81
C ASP A 393 19.50 13.51 11.38
N LYS A 394 18.63 13.65 10.38
CA LYS A 394 18.95 13.49 8.96
C LYS A 394 20.17 14.29 8.51
N ARG A 395 20.51 15.40 9.17
CA ARG A 395 21.71 16.20 8.86
C ARG A 395 23.01 15.45 9.15
N ALA A 396 22.98 14.50 10.08
CA ALA A 396 24.08 13.62 10.44
C ALA A 396 24.17 12.35 9.56
N THR A 397 23.13 12.03 8.77
CA THR A 397 23.11 10.80 7.94
C THR A 397 24.26 10.63 6.94
N PRO A 398 24.89 11.69 6.38
CA PRO A 398 26.08 11.52 5.55
C PRO A 398 27.27 10.90 6.30
N ASP A 399 27.36 11.11 7.62
CA ASP A 399 28.37 10.49 8.48
C ASP A 399 27.91 9.09 8.90
N PHE A 400 28.63 8.07 8.44
CA PHE A 400 28.30 6.68 8.71
C PHE A 400 28.48 6.32 10.19
N TRP A 401 29.54 6.85 10.82
CA TRP A 401 29.83 6.59 12.22
C TRP A 401 28.72 7.16 13.11
N GLN A 402 28.35 8.42 12.90
CA GLN A 402 27.24 9.06 13.64
C GLN A 402 25.93 8.29 13.45
N SER A 403 25.67 7.77 12.25
CA SER A 403 24.48 6.96 11.94
C SER A 403 24.38 5.63 12.69
N CYS A 404 25.52 5.03 13.02
CA CYS A 404 25.54 3.74 13.70
C CYS A 404 25.68 3.83 15.22
N HIS A 405 26.18 4.95 15.74
CA HIS A 405 26.48 5.14 17.17
C HIS A 405 25.40 5.91 17.93
N VAL A 406 24.22 6.11 17.35
CA VAL A 406 23.11 6.74 18.08
C VAL A 406 22.61 5.82 19.20
N GLU A 407 22.50 6.36 20.40
CA GLU A 407 21.93 5.64 21.54
C GLU A 407 20.47 5.23 21.28
N ASN A 408 20.05 4.09 21.85
CA ASN A 408 18.69 3.58 21.74
C ASN A 408 18.17 3.51 20.28
N ARG A 409 19.03 3.01 19.38
CA ARG A 409 18.84 2.99 17.93
C ARG A 409 17.48 2.47 17.46
N LEU A 410 16.92 1.49 18.17
CA LEU A 410 15.57 1.00 17.94
C LEU A 410 14.80 0.96 19.24
N SER A 411 13.55 1.43 19.18
CA SER A 411 12.58 1.38 20.26
C SER A 411 11.33 0.65 19.79
N ASN A 412 10.97 -0.41 20.51
CA ASN A 412 9.69 -1.08 20.32
C ASN A 412 8.54 -0.24 20.93
N ILE A 413 7.29 -0.71 20.83
CA ILE A 413 6.14 0.03 21.38
C ILE A 413 6.29 0.30 22.88
N LYS A 414 6.82 -0.67 23.62
CA LYS A 414 7.01 -0.54 25.07
C LYS A 414 8.08 0.49 25.42
N ASP A 415 9.23 0.44 24.75
CA ASP A 415 10.30 1.43 24.92
C ASP A 415 9.80 2.86 24.65
N ARG A 416 8.98 3.03 23.60
CA ARG A 416 8.38 4.34 23.27
C ARG A 416 7.35 4.79 24.28
N GLN A 417 6.52 3.86 24.78
CA GLN A 417 5.61 4.12 25.88
C GLN A 417 6.40 4.59 27.11
N ASP A 418 7.40 3.82 27.54
CA ASP A 418 8.21 4.13 28.72
C ASP A 418 8.93 5.47 28.57
N PHE A 419 9.54 5.73 27.41
CA PHE A 419 10.18 7.01 27.11
C PHE A 419 9.22 8.21 27.26
N ILE A 420 7.98 8.09 26.77
CA ILE A 420 6.97 9.16 26.87
C ILE A 420 6.45 9.30 28.30
N MET A 421 6.28 8.19 29.01
CA MET A 421 5.69 8.15 30.35
C MET A 421 6.70 8.50 31.45
N GLU A 422 8.00 8.52 31.15
CA GLU A 422 9.10 8.86 32.05
C GLU A 422 8.96 10.27 32.65
N SER A 423 8.77 11.30 31.81
CA SER A 423 8.65 12.68 32.30
C SER A 423 7.21 13.04 32.69
N PRO A 424 7.00 13.78 33.79
CA PRO A 424 5.69 14.27 34.19
C PRO A 424 4.99 15.11 33.11
N VAL A 425 5.73 15.90 32.32
CA VAL A 425 5.14 16.80 31.31
C VAL A 425 4.61 16.00 30.12
N THR A 426 5.43 15.14 29.51
CA THR A 426 5.00 14.28 28.40
C THR A 426 3.95 13.27 28.83
N SER A 427 4.07 12.66 30.02
CA SER A 427 3.10 11.72 30.58
C SER A 427 1.70 12.34 30.73
N ASN A 428 1.63 13.53 31.32
CA ASN A 428 0.36 14.26 31.47
C ASN A 428 -0.26 14.60 30.09
N LYS A 429 0.57 15.02 29.13
CA LYS A 429 0.12 15.38 27.78
C LYS A 429 -0.22 14.17 26.92
N ALA A 430 0.35 12.99 27.18
CA ALA A 430 0.08 11.77 26.41
C ALA A 430 -1.38 11.31 26.51
N SER A 431 -2.08 11.70 27.58
CA SER A 431 -3.51 11.43 27.75
C SER A 431 -4.42 12.37 26.95
N LEU A 432 -3.87 13.44 26.36
CA LEU A 432 -4.64 14.37 25.55
C LEU A 432 -4.99 13.72 24.20
N THR A 433 -6.27 13.76 23.83
CA THR A 433 -6.78 13.27 22.55
C THR A 433 -6.61 14.30 21.43
N VAL A 434 -5.39 14.84 21.32
CA VAL A 434 -4.98 15.73 20.23
C VAL A 434 -3.84 15.09 19.41
N PRO A 435 -3.67 15.40 18.12
CA PRO A 435 -2.67 14.73 17.28
C PRO A 435 -1.21 15.00 17.66
N HIS A 436 -0.93 16.18 18.22
CA HIS A 436 0.40 16.67 18.57
C HIS A 436 0.39 17.23 20.00
N PRO A 437 0.23 16.36 21.02
CA PRO A 437 0.12 16.77 22.42
C PRO A 437 1.38 17.48 22.94
N PHE A 438 2.55 17.20 22.38
CA PHE A 438 3.84 17.76 22.85
C PHE A 438 4.15 19.17 22.32
N LYS A 439 3.11 19.96 22.01
CA LYS A 439 3.24 21.42 21.93
C LYS A 439 3.27 21.97 23.36
N MET A 440 4.45 22.41 23.78
CA MET A 440 4.73 22.82 25.16
C MET A 440 4.83 24.36 25.32
N THR A 441 4.50 24.87 26.50
CA THR A 441 4.85 26.24 26.93
C THR A 441 6.34 26.36 27.23
N LYS A 442 6.85 27.58 27.49
CA LYS A 442 8.28 27.75 27.83
C LYS A 442 8.60 27.01 29.12
N GLU A 443 7.72 27.12 30.10
CA GLU A 443 7.84 26.49 31.43
C GLU A 443 7.82 24.96 31.31
N GLU A 444 6.87 24.41 30.56
CA GLU A 444 6.79 22.97 30.30
C GLU A 444 8.05 22.44 29.57
N MET A 445 8.66 23.24 28.67
CA MET A 445 9.92 22.87 28.02
C MET A 445 11.09 22.83 29.01
N ILE A 446 11.17 23.81 29.91
CA ILE A 446 12.20 23.84 30.96
C ILE A 446 12.05 22.61 31.86
N ASP A 447 10.84 22.34 32.34
CA ASP A 447 10.57 21.19 33.20
C ASP A 447 10.91 19.87 32.49
N GLU A 448 10.51 19.68 31.23
CA GLU A 448 10.81 18.49 30.46
C GLU A 448 12.32 18.27 30.26
N LEU A 449 13.03 19.31 29.83
CA LEU A 449 14.45 19.23 29.50
C LEU A 449 15.34 19.07 30.73
N THR A 450 14.96 19.71 31.84
CA THR A 450 15.68 19.61 33.11
C THR A 450 15.40 18.27 33.79
N TYR A 451 14.16 17.76 33.72
CA TYR A 451 13.82 16.44 34.25
C TYR A 451 14.62 15.33 33.55
N ARG A 452 14.74 15.41 32.21
CA ARG A 452 15.54 14.47 31.41
C ARG A 452 17.05 14.72 31.50
N GLY A 453 17.50 15.72 32.26
CA GLY A 453 18.91 16.05 32.44
C GLY A 453 19.63 16.53 31.17
N THR A 454 18.88 16.98 30.15
CA THR A 454 19.50 17.48 28.90
C THR A 454 20.19 18.84 29.11
N ILE A 455 19.63 19.68 29.97
CA ILE A 455 20.16 21.00 30.34
C ILE A 455 19.86 21.26 31.81
N THR A 456 20.70 22.08 32.46
CA THR A 456 20.46 22.47 33.85
C THR A 456 19.31 23.48 33.93
N TYR A 457 18.63 23.56 35.07
CA TYR A 457 17.52 24.50 35.25
C TYR A 457 17.97 25.96 35.09
N HIS A 458 19.14 26.29 35.62
CA HIS A 458 19.72 27.63 35.50
C HIS A 458 19.93 28.02 34.04
N ASP A 459 20.51 27.12 33.23
CA ASP A 459 20.75 27.42 31.80
C ASP A 459 19.44 27.52 31.02
N ALA A 460 18.46 26.69 31.34
CA ALA A 460 17.17 26.66 30.65
C ALA A 460 16.31 27.92 30.90
N GLU A 461 16.42 28.53 32.08
CA GLU A 461 15.65 29.74 32.46
C GLU A 461 16.00 30.95 31.57
N ASP A 462 17.30 31.12 31.31
CA ASP A 462 17.86 32.20 30.49
C ASP A 462 17.65 32.00 28.99
N MET A 463 17.36 30.77 28.54
CA MET A 463 17.10 30.48 27.13
C MET A 463 15.76 31.04 26.64
N ASN A 464 15.73 31.47 25.38
CA ASN A 464 14.49 31.80 24.71
C ASN A 464 13.73 30.53 24.28
N LYS A 465 12.45 30.67 23.94
CA LYS A 465 11.59 29.53 23.54
C LYS A 465 12.11 28.81 22.29
N THR A 466 12.78 29.50 21.38
CA THR A 466 13.34 28.91 20.15
C THR A 466 14.48 27.95 20.48
N ASN A 467 15.42 28.36 21.32
CA ASN A 467 16.56 27.53 21.74
C ASN A 467 16.08 26.33 22.56
N LEU A 468 15.14 26.53 23.49
CA LEU A 468 14.51 25.42 24.22
C LEU A 468 13.83 24.43 23.28
N ASN A 469 13.18 24.90 22.20
CA ASN A 469 12.54 24.02 21.22
C ASN A 469 13.58 23.22 20.41
N VAL A 470 14.75 23.78 20.12
CA VAL A 470 15.86 23.02 19.49
C VAL A 470 16.30 21.87 20.38
N HIS A 471 16.53 22.14 21.68
CA HIS A 471 16.86 21.10 22.65
C HIS A 471 15.72 20.08 22.79
N LEU A 472 14.46 20.52 22.88
CA LEU A 472 13.31 19.63 22.98
C LEU A 472 13.19 18.69 21.78
N LYS A 473 13.33 19.22 20.56
CA LYS A 473 13.31 18.42 19.33
C LYS A 473 14.42 17.38 19.33
N HIS A 474 15.61 17.76 19.83
CA HIS A 474 16.73 16.85 19.99
C HIS A 474 16.42 15.75 20.99
N THR A 475 15.99 16.10 22.21
CA THR A 475 15.68 15.15 23.29
C THR A 475 14.55 14.19 22.92
N LEU A 476 13.50 14.67 22.22
CA LEU A 476 12.35 13.85 21.85
C LEU A 476 12.56 13.04 20.56
N HIS A 477 13.66 13.23 19.83
CA HIS A 477 13.97 12.51 18.59
C HIS A 477 12.80 12.49 17.58
N GLY A 478 12.06 13.59 17.48
CA GLY A 478 10.89 13.71 16.61
C GLY A 478 9.62 13.00 17.09
N VAL A 479 9.59 12.39 18.27
CA VAL A 479 8.38 11.85 18.88
C VAL A 479 7.39 13.00 19.12
N LYS A 480 6.16 12.86 18.61
CA LYS A 480 5.09 13.87 18.73
C LYS A 480 3.93 13.42 19.60
N ARG A 481 3.74 12.11 19.80
CA ARG A 481 2.67 11.50 20.61
C ARG A 481 3.01 10.06 21.00
N ILE A 482 2.16 9.47 21.83
CA ILE A 482 2.13 8.02 22.11
C ILE A 482 1.82 7.22 20.81
N PRO A 483 2.36 6.00 20.63
CA PRO A 483 2.02 5.15 19.49
C PRO A 483 0.51 5.01 19.27
N THR A 484 0.10 4.90 18.01
CA THR A 484 -1.31 5.01 17.60
C THR A 484 -2.20 3.96 18.27
N LEU A 485 -1.74 2.73 18.46
CA LEU A 485 -2.52 1.67 19.12
C LEU A 485 -2.66 1.84 20.64
N LEU A 486 -1.90 2.77 21.24
CA LEU A 486 -2.01 3.20 22.64
C LEU A 486 -2.72 4.57 22.77
N TYR A 487 -3.16 5.17 21.66
CA TYR A 487 -3.82 6.46 21.65
C TYR A 487 -5.12 6.43 22.48
N GLY A 488 -5.29 7.44 23.34
CA GLY A 488 -6.41 7.53 24.29
C GLY A 488 -6.29 6.63 25.53
N CYS A 489 -5.32 5.70 25.57
CA CYS A 489 -5.04 4.84 26.72
C CYS A 489 -3.52 4.64 26.89
N PRO A 490 -2.76 5.70 27.20
CA PRO A 490 -1.30 5.64 27.22
C PRO A 490 -0.70 4.67 28.26
N ASN A 491 -1.48 4.33 29.30
CA ASN A 491 -1.10 3.36 30.34
C ASN A 491 -1.56 1.92 30.04
N ALA A 492 -2.11 1.64 28.85
CA ALA A 492 -2.53 0.29 28.50
C ALA A 492 -1.33 -0.67 28.48
N SER A 493 -1.56 -1.90 28.96
CA SER A 493 -0.58 -2.98 28.92
C SER A 493 -0.31 -3.37 27.46
N VAL A 494 0.96 -3.32 27.05
CA VAL A 494 1.40 -3.69 25.70
C VAL A 494 1.21 -5.20 25.49
N GLU A 495 1.41 -5.99 26.55
CA GLU A 495 1.21 -7.43 26.58
C GLU A 495 -0.26 -7.80 26.42
N ASP A 496 -1.16 -7.17 27.18
CA ASP A 496 -2.60 -7.46 27.12
C ASP A 496 -3.20 -7.08 25.75
N LEU A 497 -2.59 -6.09 25.07
CA LEU A 497 -2.93 -5.70 23.71
C LEU A 497 -2.21 -6.54 22.64
N ASN A 498 -1.43 -7.57 23.00
CA ASN A 498 -0.65 -8.39 22.06
C ASN A 498 0.26 -7.56 21.14
N LEU A 499 0.89 -6.51 21.68
CA LEU A 499 1.77 -5.59 20.96
C LEU A 499 3.27 -5.78 21.28
N SER A 500 3.62 -6.68 22.20
CA SER A 500 4.99 -6.86 22.68
C SER A 500 6.00 -7.23 21.57
N HIS A 501 5.53 -7.86 20.50
CA HIS A 501 6.36 -8.28 19.36
C HIS A 501 6.26 -7.37 18.15
N LEU A 502 5.43 -6.31 18.18
CA LEU A 502 5.25 -5.43 17.03
C LEU A 502 6.43 -4.46 16.88
N GLU A 503 7.14 -4.57 15.76
CA GLU A 503 8.29 -3.74 15.42
C GLU A 503 8.07 -2.90 14.16
N GLU A 504 8.75 -1.75 14.13
CA GLU A 504 8.91 -0.89 12.95
C GLU A 504 10.21 -1.30 12.23
N PRO A 505 10.16 -1.91 11.02
CA PRO A 505 11.39 -2.18 10.28
C PRO A 505 12.09 -0.86 9.96
N GLY A 506 13.41 -0.77 10.17
CA GLY A 506 14.14 0.50 9.97
C GLY A 506 14.33 0.94 8.51
N SER A 507 13.83 0.16 7.55
CA SER A 507 13.92 0.42 6.10
C SER A 507 12.67 -0.09 5.41
N GLU A 508 12.21 0.61 4.39
CA GLU A 508 11.24 0.10 3.41
C GLU A 508 12.02 -0.13 2.11
N ALA A 509 12.58 -1.33 1.99
CA ALA A 509 13.62 -1.60 0.99
C ALA A 509 13.16 -1.36 -0.45
N MET A 510 11.86 -1.48 -0.75
CA MET A 510 11.34 -1.27 -2.10
C MET A 510 11.49 0.19 -2.54
N HIS A 511 11.00 1.13 -1.74
CA HIS A 511 11.07 2.56 -1.99
C HIS A 511 12.49 3.08 -1.77
N ASP A 512 13.20 2.59 -0.75
CA ASP A 512 14.60 2.98 -0.48
C ASP A 512 15.49 2.66 -1.68
N LEU A 513 15.45 1.43 -2.21
CA LEU A 513 16.22 1.03 -3.40
C LEU A 513 15.78 1.80 -4.64
N CYS A 514 14.46 1.97 -4.84
CA CYS A 514 13.91 2.64 -6.02
C CYS A 514 14.32 4.12 -6.06
N ASN A 515 14.16 4.84 -4.96
CA ASN A 515 14.42 6.28 -4.91
C ASN A 515 15.93 6.58 -4.83
N HIS A 516 16.72 5.75 -4.15
CA HIS A 516 18.18 5.86 -4.22
C HIS A 516 18.70 5.63 -5.65
N ALA A 517 18.18 4.63 -6.36
CA ALA A 517 18.53 4.42 -7.76
C ALA A 517 18.13 5.61 -8.66
N LYS A 518 16.95 6.22 -8.46
CA LYS A 518 16.58 7.46 -9.16
C LYS A 518 17.58 8.59 -8.91
N ASN A 519 18.00 8.77 -7.66
CA ASN A 519 18.96 9.81 -7.31
C ASN A 519 20.30 9.60 -8.02
N LEU A 520 20.78 8.35 -8.09
CA LEU A 520 22.00 8.03 -8.81
C LEU A 520 21.86 8.22 -10.33
N PHE A 521 20.72 7.86 -10.93
CA PHE A 521 20.45 8.07 -12.35
C PHE A 521 20.42 9.56 -12.74
N GLU A 522 20.01 10.42 -11.80
CA GLU A 522 19.96 11.87 -11.96
C GLU A 522 21.36 12.51 -11.80
N GLU A 523 22.16 12.06 -10.81
CA GLU A 523 23.47 12.66 -10.52
C GLU A 523 24.60 12.15 -11.44
N ILE A 524 24.67 10.84 -11.72
CA ILE A 524 25.77 10.23 -12.50
C ILE A 524 26.06 10.95 -13.82
N PRO A 525 25.06 11.34 -14.65
CA PRO A 525 25.31 12.05 -15.92
C PRO A 525 26.13 13.34 -15.80
N HIS A 526 26.20 13.95 -14.62
CA HIS A 526 26.95 15.19 -14.35
C HIS A 526 28.40 14.93 -13.93
N ARG A 527 28.76 13.67 -13.65
CA ARG A 527 30.08 13.27 -13.11
C ARG A 527 30.91 12.42 -14.06
N VAL A 528 30.34 12.06 -15.21
CA VAL A 528 30.93 11.11 -16.15
C VAL A 528 31.13 11.74 -17.53
N PRO A 529 31.99 11.17 -18.39
CA PRO A 529 32.16 11.63 -19.76
C PRO A 529 30.84 11.67 -20.55
N THR A 530 30.74 12.58 -21.52
CA THR A 530 29.50 12.83 -22.29
C THR A 530 28.91 11.57 -22.93
N HIS A 531 29.75 10.65 -23.41
CA HIS A 531 29.29 9.40 -24.00
C HIS A 531 28.61 8.48 -22.95
N VAL A 532 29.21 8.34 -21.77
CA VAL A 532 28.66 7.58 -20.64
C VAL A 532 27.37 8.23 -20.12
N ALA A 533 27.35 9.55 -19.99
CA ALA A 533 26.14 10.30 -19.64
C ALA A 533 25.02 10.07 -20.67
N GLY A 534 25.37 9.97 -21.95
CA GLY A 534 24.46 9.59 -23.03
C GLY A 534 23.87 8.19 -22.85
N ILE A 535 24.63 7.20 -22.37
CA ILE A 535 24.14 5.85 -22.05
C ILE A 535 23.07 5.93 -20.96
N VAL A 536 23.37 6.59 -19.83
CA VAL A 536 22.45 6.71 -18.68
C VAL A 536 21.13 7.37 -19.13
N LYS A 537 21.21 8.48 -19.87
CA LYS A 537 20.03 9.19 -20.40
C LYS A 537 19.22 8.32 -21.36
N ARG A 538 19.86 7.52 -22.21
CA ARG A 538 19.16 6.58 -23.10
C ARG A 538 18.40 5.52 -22.32
N VAL A 539 19.02 4.89 -21.33
CA VAL A 539 18.36 3.87 -20.49
C VAL A 539 17.16 4.47 -19.75
N ASN A 540 17.35 5.65 -19.14
CA ASN A 540 16.26 6.38 -18.47
C ASN A 540 15.09 6.64 -19.43
N ASN A 541 15.37 7.13 -20.63
CA ASN A 541 14.34 7.41 -21.64
C ASN A 541 13.61 6.16 -22.15
N LEU A 542 14.34 5.06 -22.39
CA LEU A 542 13.77 3.85 -22.99
C LEU A 542 13.00 2.98 -21.99
N VAL A 543 13.44 2.94 -20.73
CA VAL A 543 12.87 2.05 -19.72
C VAL A 543 11.86 2.78 -18.83
N LEU A 544 12.16 4.02 -18.43
CA LEU A 544 11.39 4.73 -17.40
C LEU A 544 10.42 5.75 -18.01
N ASN A 545 10.86 6.57 -18.95
CA ASN A 545 10.02 7.64 -19.52
C ASN A 545 8.91 7.15 -20.48
N SER A 546 8.87 5.87 -20.82
CA SER A 546 7.78 5.28 -21.61
C SER A 546 6.56 4.90 -20.75
N GLN A 547 6.62 5.07 -19.42
CA GLN A 547 5.58 4.62 -18.48
C GLN A 547 4.81 5.81 -17.90
N ASP A 548 3.48 5.68 -17.79
CA ASP A 548 2.62 6.65 -17.09
C ASP A 548 2.91 6.69 -15.57
N THR A 549 3.47 5.61 -15.02
CA THR A 549 3.85 5.50 -13.60
C THR A 549 5.02 4.54 -13.49
N VAL A 550 6.17 5.04 -13.02
CA VAL A 550 7.38 4.24 -12.81
C VAL A 550 7.25 3.43 -11.53
N ARG A 551 7.20 2.10 -11.65
CA ARG A 551 7.15 1.17 -10.50
C ARG A 551 8.56 0.80 -10.06
N ALA A 552 8.69 0.30 -8.83
CA ALA A 552 9.96 -0.24 -8.34
C ALA A 552 10.51 -1.35 -9.26
N ALA A 553 9.64 -2.21 -9.81
CA ALA A 553 10.03 -3.23 -10.79
C ALA A 553 10.65 -2.65 -12.07
N ASP A 554 10.18 -1.49 -12.54
CA ASP A 554 10.75 -0.81 -13.71
C ASP A 554 12.14 -0.27 -13.42
N MET A 555 12.32 0.32 -12.23
CA MET A 555 13.62 0.82 -11.76
C MET A 555 14.64 -0.31 -11.60
N ARG A 556 14.25 -1.47 -11.03
CA ARG A 556 15.11 -2.65 -10.96
C ARG A 556 15.57 -3.09 -12.34
N TYR A 557 14.65 -3.17 -13.29
CA TYR A 557 15.00 -3.51 -14.66
C TYR A 557 15.96 -2.47 -15.29
N ALA A 558 15.72 -1.18 -15.06
CA ALA A 558 16.59 -0.11 -15.55
C ALA A 558 18.02 -0.20 -15.00
N VAL A 559 18.20 -0.52 -13.70
CA VAL A 559 19.52 -0.74 -13.10
C VAL A 559 20.26 -1.88 -13.78
N LEU A 560 19.58 -3.00 -14.04
CA LEU A 560 20.17 -4.17 -14.72
C LEU A 560 20.58 -3.84 -16.17
N VAL A 561 19.72 -3.14 -16.91
CA VAL A 561 20.02 -2.71 -18.28
C VAL A 561 21.19 -1.73 -18.29
N LEU A 562 21.20 -0.76 -17.37
CA LEU A 562 22.30 0.20 -17.27
C LEU A 562 23.63 -0.49 -16.99
N LEU A 563 23.66 -1.43 -16.05
CA LEU A 563 24.86 -2.21 -15.74
C LEU A 563 25.41 -2.92 -16.98
N GLN A 564 24.54 -3.55 -17.77
CA GLN A 564 24.94 -4.27 -18.97
C GLN A 564 25.51 -3.35 -20.06
N GLU A 565 24.90 -2.17 -20.26
CA GLU A 565 25.38 -1.17 -21.23
C GLU A 565 26.71 -0.55 -20.79
N LEU A 566 26.86 -0.25 -19.50
CA LEU A 566 28.09 0.30 -18.93
C LEU A 566 29.26 -0.69 -19.05
N LYS A 567 29.03 -1.99 -18.83
CA LYS A 567 30.06 -3.04 -19.01
C LYS A 567 30.58 -3.15 -20.46
N GLN A 568 29.76 -2.76 -21.45
CA GLN A 568 30.15 -2.79 -22.86
C GLN A 568 30.87 -1.51 -23.31
N CYS A 569 30.78 -0.44 -22.51
CA CYS A 569 31.36 0.86 -22.82
C CYS A 569 32.80 0.96 -22.30
N ARG A 570 33.77 1.08 -23.21
CA ARG A 570 35.19 1.19 -22.87
C ARG A 570 35.58 2.46 -22.11
N GLU A 571 34.78 3.53 -22.24
CA GLU A 571 35.00 4.82 -21.57
C GLU A 571 34.46 4.86 -20.14
N THR A 572 33.78 3.81 -19.69
CA THR A 572 33.23 3.73 -18.34
C THR A 572 34.31 3.30 -17.35
N SER A 573 34.43 4.01 -16.23
CA SER A 573 35.36 3.64 -15.16
C SER A 573 34.93 2.35 -14.44
N GLY A 574 35.89 1.58 -13.94
CA GLY A 574 35.62 0.33 -13.24
C GLY A 574 34.82 0.56 -11.95
N GLU A 575 35.08 1.66 -11.24
CA GLU A 575 34.40 2.08 -10.02
C GLU A 575 32.92 2.36 -10.29
N LEU A 576 32.58 3.01 -11.41
CA LEU A 576 31.19 3.29 -11.77
C LEU A 576 30.44 2.00 -12.12
N VAL A 577 31.08 1.06 -12.82
CA VAL A 577 30.49 -0.26 -13.06
C VAL A 577 30.25 -0.98 -11.74
N LYS A 578 31.22 -0.96 -10.80
CA LYS A 578 31.07 -1.53 -9.45
C LYS A 578 29.94 -0.84 -8.67
N LEU A 579 29.78 0.47 -8.77
CA LEU A 579 28.73 1.24 -8.08
C LEU A 579 27.33 0.78 -8.53
N ILE A 580 27.10 0.62 -9.83
CA ILE A 580 25.82 0.12 -10.33
C ILE A 580 25.65 -1.38 -10.04
N ASN A 581 26.75 -2.15 -10.07
CA ASN A 581 26.72 -3.57 -9.74
C ASN A 581 26.29 -3.82 -8.29
N THR A 582 26.79 -3.03 -7.33
CA THR A 582 26.38 -3.14 -5.92
C THR A 582 24.89 -2.85 -5.71
N LEU A 583 24.28 -1.89 -6.43
CA LEU A 583 22.82 -1.71 -6.41
C LEU A 583 22.08 -2.93 -6.93
N ALA A 584 22.53 -3.49 -8.05
CA ALA A 584 21.89 -4.64 -8.66
C ALA A 584 21.97 -5.88 -7.75
N ASP A 585 23.10 -6.04 -7.05
CA ASP A 585 23.34 -7.12 -6.09
C ASP A 585 22.48 -6.95 -4.82
N MET A 586 22.40 -5.73 -4.26
CA MET A 586 21.44 -5.43 -3.17
C MET A 586 20.00 -5.75 -3.60
N GLN A 587 19.58 -5.34 -4.80
CA GLN A 587 18.25 -5.67 -5.33
C GLN A 587 18.04 -7.19 -5.45
N LYS A 588 19.05 -7.94 -5.88
CA LYS A 588 18.95 -9.40 -5.98
C LYS A 588 18.78 -10.05 -4.61
N LEU A 589 19.57 -9.64 -3.62
CA LEU A 589 19.50 -10.14 -2.24
C LEU A 589 18.15 -9.80 -1.58
N CYS A 590 17.67 -8.57 -1.73
CA CYS A 590 16.44 -8.11 -1.09
C CYS A 590 15.17 -8.80 -1.64
N TYR A 591 15.18 -9.18 -2.92
CA TYR A 591 14.06 -9.86 -3.57
C TYR A 591 14.23 -11.38 -3.66
N ALA A 592 15.32 -11.92 -3.11
CA ALA A 592 15.51 -13.37 -3.02
C ALA A 592 14.39 -14.00 -2.16
N ALA A 593 14.04 -15.25 -2.46
CA ALA A 593 13.02 -15.93 -1.67
C ALA A 593 13.52 -16.19 -0.25
N ALA A 594 12.61 -16.40 0.69
CA ALA A 594 12.96 -16.72 2.07
C ALA A 594 13.85 -17.97 2.18
N GLU A 595 13.69 -18.95 1.28
CA GLU A 595 14.51 -20.17 1.21
C GLU A 595 15.94 -19.93 0.71
N ASP A 596 16.20 -18.82 0.02
CA ASP A 596 17.53 -18.44 -0.47
C ASP A 596 18.33 -17.64 0.58
N ARG A 597 17.68 -17.21 1.67
CA ARG A 597 18.31 -16.46 2.75
C ARG A 597 19.23 -17.38 3.55
N SER A 598 20.49 -16.98 3.69
CA SER A 598 21.51 -17.71 4.45
C SER A 598 22.40 -16.72 5.20
N ILE A 599 23.21 -17.23 6.13
CA ILE A 599 24.17 -16.38 6.84
C ILE A 599 25.22 -15.76 5.88
N ILE A 600 25.57 -16.45 4.79
CA ILE A 600 26.45 -15.92 3.74
C ILE A 600 25.78 -14.80 2.95
N SER A 601 24.48 -14.93 2.62
CA SER A 601 23.77 -13.84 1.94
C SER A 601 23.58 -12.63 2.85
N VAL A 602 23.39 -12.85 4.16
CA VAL A 602 23.38 -11.79 5.18
C VAL A 602 24.72 -11.06 5.25
N PHE A 603 25.83 -11.80 5.26
CA PHE A 603 27.16 -11.22 5.24
C PHE A 603 27.40 -10.40 3.97
N ARG A 604 27.03 -10.97 2.81
CA ARG A 604 27.12 -10.29 1.51
C ARG A 604 26.36 -8.97 1.50
N LEU A 605 25.15 -8.92 2.03
CA LEU A 605 24.37 -7.67 2.06
C LEU A 605 25.08 -6.58 2.88
N ASN A 606 25.70 -6.94 4.02
CA ASN A 606 26.48 -5.98 4.81
C ASN A 606 27.68 -5.45 4.00
N ASN A 607 28.44 -6.35 3.38
CA ASN A 607 29.66 -6.01 2.64
C ASN A 607 29.35 -5.18 1.39
N VAL A 608 28.33 -5.57 0.63
CA VAL A 608 27.92 -4.86 -0.59
C VAL A 608 27.32 -3.50 -0.27
N SER A 609 26.50 -3.37 0.78
CA SER A 609 26.00 -2.06 1.23
C SER A 609 27.13 -1.13 1.66
N PHE A 610 28.16 -1.65 2.32
CA PHE A 610 29.33 -0.87 2.72
C PHE A 610 30.20 -0.47 1.52
N LEU A 611 30.49 -1.41 0.61
CA LEU A 611 31.20 -1.12 -0.63
C LEU A 611 30.44 -0.08 -1.46
N HIS A 612 29.11 -0.17 -1.51
CA HIS A 612 28.28 0.82 -2.20
C HIS A 612 28.47 2.23 -1.61
N HIS A 613 28.46 2.37 -0.28
CA HIS A 613 28.72 3.63 0.41
C HIS A 613 30.10 4.21 0.07
N LEU A 614 31.16 3.39 0.08
CA LEU A 614 32.51 3.81 -0.31
C LEU A 614 32.57 4.24 -1.78
N LEU A 615 31.93 3.47 -2.68
CA LEU A 615 31.91 3.78 -4.11
C LEU A 615 31.14 5.06 -4.44
N ILE A 616 30.11 5.42 -3.68
CA ILE A 616 29.47 6.74 -3.82
C ILE A 616 30.49 7.84 -3.50
N LYS A 617 31.27 7.70 -2.41
CA LYS A 617 32.30 8.70 -2.05
C LYS A 617 33.39 8.83 -3.12
N GLU A 618 33.81 7.72 -3.73
CA GLU A 618 34.83 7.72 -4.79
C GLU A 618 34.28 8.22 -6.14
N CYS A 619 33.08 7.79 -6.54
CA CYS A 619 32.52 8.13 -7.85
C CYS A 619 31.88 9.52 -7.89
N LEU A 620 31.33 9.98 -6.77
CA LEU A 620 30.57 11.23 -6.66
C LEU A 620 31.19 12.15 -5.58
N PRO A 621 32.46 12.56 -5.71
CA PRO A 621 33.11 13.40 -4.71
C PRO A 621 32.53 14.82 -4.68
N GLY A 622 32.42 15.38 -3.48
CA GLY A 622 31.94 16.73 -3.23
C GLY A 622 30.42 16.86 -3.18
N GLU A 623 29.93 18.11 -3.21
CA GLU A 623 28.49 18.41 -3.21
C GLU A 623 27.82 17.96 -4.52
N PRO A 624 26.61 17.36 -4.50
CA PRO A 624 25.93 16.91 -5.71
C PRO A 624 25.61 18.07 -6.67
N SER A 625 25.59 17.79 -7.98
CA SER A 625 25.40 18.81 -9.02
C SER A 625 23.94 18.99 -9.43
N SER A 626 23.16 17.91 -9.37
CA SER A 626 21.77 17.87 -9.86
C SER A 626 20.72 17.96 -8.75
N MET A 627 21.13 17.78 -7.50
CA MET A 627 20.23 17.71 -6.35
C MET A 627 20.92 18.19 -5.06
N SER A 628 20.16 18.29 -3.98
CA SER A 628 20.73 18.57 -2.67
C SER A 628 21.53 17.39 -2.11
N SER A 629 22.55 17.67 -1.30
CA SER A 629 23.26 16.65 -0.50
C SER A 629 22.30 15.79 0.32
N ARG A 630 21.24 16.42 0.86
CA ARG A 630 20.16 15.74 1.58
C ARG A 630 19.44 14.69 0.73
N LYS A 631 19.25 14.90 -0.58
CA LYS A 631 18.58 13.94 -1.45
C LYS A 631 19.50 12.74 -1.75
N LEU A 632 20.79 12.98 -2.05
CA LEU A 632 21.75 11.91 -2.38
C LEU A 632 22.21 11.10 -1.15
N TRP A 633 22.60 11.79 -0.08
CA TRP A 633 23.19 11.20 1.13
C TRP A 633 22.20 10.98 2.28
N GLY A 634 20.93 11.39 2.10
CA GLY A 634 19.93 11.36 3.16
C GLY A 634 19.27 10.00 3.35
N GLN A 635 17.95 10.04 3.59
CA GLN A 635 17.19 8.91 4.14
C GLN A 635 17.36 7.60 3.36
N TYR A 636 17.33 7.63 2.02
CA TYR A 636 17.37 6.38 1.25
C TYR A 636 18.72 5.66 1.37
N LEU A 637 19.84 6.38 1.21
CA LEU A 637 21.16 5.78 1.40
C LEU A 637 21.36 5.31 2.84
N HIS A 638 20.93 6.12 3.80
CA HIS A 638 20.94 5.75 5.21
C HIS A 638 20.17 4.44 5.43
N SER A 639 18.92 4.31 4.98
CA SER A 639 18.15 3.08 5.09
C SER A 639 18.87 1.86 4.49
N LEU A 640 19.44 2.00 3.28
CA LEU A 640 20.12 0.91 2.57
C LEU A 640 21.42 0.46 3.24
N ARG A 641 22.17 1.42 3.81
CA ARG A 641 23.44 1.17 4.48
C ARG A 641 23.21 0.67 5.89
N ASP A 642 22.39 1.36 6.67
CA ASP A 642 22.28 1.25 8.13
C ASP A 642 21.24 0.23 8.60
N HIS A 643 20.06 0.22 7.97
CA HIS A 643 18.91 -0.55 8.48
C HIS A 643 18.67 -1.84 7.70
N MET A 644 18.78 -1.78 6.38
CA MET A 644 18.49 -2.92 5.51
C MET A 644 19.34 -4.17 5.84
N PRO A 645 20.66 -4.07 6.10
CA PRO A 645 21.46 -5.24 6.48
C PRO A 645 21.07 -5.85 7.83
N VAL A 646 20.61 -5.03 8.78
CA VAL A 646 20.14 -5.50 10.10
C VAL A 646 18.76 -6.14 9.98
N ASN A 647 17.85 -5.55 9.21
CA ASN A 647 16.56 -6.19 8.91
C ASN A 647 16.78 -7.58 8.30
N TYR A 648 17.75 -7.72 7.37
CA TYR A 648 18.02 -9.00 6.71
C TYR A 648 18.64 -10.06 7.63
N ARG A 649 19.27 -9.67 8.75
CA ARG A 649 19.72 -10.57 9.82
C ARG A 649 18.56 -11.21 10.60
N VAL A 650 17.36 -10.63 10.55
CA VAL A 650 16.17 -11.14 11.27
C VAL A 650 15.09 -11.69 10.34
N VAL A 651 14.82 -11.03 9.20
CA VAL A 651 13.71 -11.36 8.31
C VAL A 651 14.15 -11.31 6.84
N PRO A 652 13.67 -12.23 5.97
CA PRO A 652 13.82 -12.07 4.53
C PRO A 652 13.22 -10.72 4.08
N ILE A 653 14.01 -9.86 3.44
CA ILE A 653 13.53 -8.53 3.05
C ILE A 653 12.29 -8.63 2.15
N SER A 654 12.23 -9.64 1.28
CA SER A 654 11.08 -9.98 0.44
C SER A 654 9.75 -10.05 1.19
N SER A 655 9.76 -10.50 2.45
CA SER A 655 8.55 -10.66 3.28
C SER A 655 8.05 -9.35 3.87
N ILE A 656 8.91 -8.34 3.97
CA ILE A 656 8.59 -7.00 4.50
C ILE A 656 8.53 -5.91 3.42
N MET A 657 8.65 -6.26 2.13
CA MET A 657 8.43 -5.32 1.02
C MET A 657 6.92 -5.10 0.78
N ALA A 658 6.56 -3.89 0.35
CA ALA A 658 5.16 -3.52 0.09
C ALA A 658 4.64 -3.84 -1.33
N GLU A 659 5.37 -4.60 -2.17
CA GLU A 659 5.01 -4.77 -3.59
C GLU A 659 3.66 -5.49 -3.76
N ASN A 660 3.32 -6.45 -2.89
CA ASN A 660 2.04 -7.17 -2.96
C ASN A 660 0.88 -6.27 -2.51
N GLU A 661 1.12 -5.43 -1.51
CA GLU A 661 0.21 -4.44 -0.96
C GLU A 661 -0.09 -3.35 -2.00
N GLU A 662 0.92 -2.80 -2.68
CA GLU A 662 0.76 -1.85 -3.80
C GLU A 662 -0.01 -2.45 -4.98
N ARG A 663 0.16 -3.75 -5.24
CA ARG A 663 -0.62 -4.46 -6.27
C ARG A 663 -2.08 -4.60 -5.86
N GLN A 664 -2.36 -4.91 -4.59
CA GLN A 664 -3.73 -4.88 -4.09
C GLN A 664 -4.31 -3.48 -4.19
N PHE A 665 -3.55 -2.46 -3.83
CA PHE A 665 -3.99 -1.08 -3.97
C PHE A 665 -4.27 -0.69 -5.43
N SER A 666 -3.44 -1.13 -6.37
CA SER A 666 -3.67 -0.97 -7.81
C SER A 666 -4.95 -1.66 -8.28
N LEU A 667 -5.28 -2.83 -7.72
CA LEU A 667 -6.58 -3.48 -7.94
C LEU A 667 -7.73 -2.61 -7.40
N LEU A 668 -7.61 -2.03 -6.21
CA LEU A 668 -8.63 -1.12 -5.67
C LEU A 668 -8.82 0.12 -6.55
N LYS A 669 -7.72 0.73 -7.02
CA LYS A 669 -7.75 1.82 -8.02
C LYS A 669 -8.45 1.40 -9.31
N HIS A 670 -8.20 0.19 -9.81
CA HIS A 670 -8.87 -0.33 -11.00
C HIS A 670 -10.38 -0.53 -10.77
N ILE A 671 -10.75 -1.17 -9.65
CA ILE A 671 -12.15 -1.38 -9.25
C ILE A 671 -12.90 -0.05 -9.19
N THR A 672 -12.31 0.97 -8.57
CA THR A 672 -12.95 2.28 -8.46
C THR A 672 -13.08 2.97 -9.82
N LYS A 673 -12.05 2.96 -10.67
CA LYS A 673 -12.12 3.48 -12.05
C LYS A 673 -13.20 2.79 -12.89
N SER A 674 -13.38 1.48 -12.72
CA SER A 674 -14.29 0.69 -13.56
C SER A 674 -15.75 0.69 -13.09
N SER A 675 -15.98 0.96 -11.80
CA SER A 675 -17.28 0.77 -11.16
C SER A 675 -17.84 1.96 -10.38
N ALA A 676 -17.09 3.02 -10.12
CA ALA A 676 -17.57 4.11 -9.27
C ALA A 676 -18.53 5.07 -9.99
N SER A 677 -19.64 5.35 -9.32
CA SER A 677 -20.30 6.65 -9.44
C SER A 677 -19.60 7.61 -8.48
N TYR A 678 -18.82 8.54 -9.02
CA TYR A 678 -18.00 9.48 -8.23
C TYR A 678 -18.79 10.36 -7.25
N SER A 679 -20.11 10.41 -7.35
CA SER A 679 -20.97 11.26 -6.51
C SER A 679 -21.37 10.68 -5.15
N ARG A 680 -21.07 9.39 -4.83
CA ARG A 680 -21.48 8.76 -3.56
C ARG A 680 -20.34 7.93 -2.92
N PRO A 681 -19.60 8.49 -1.96
CA PRO A 681 -18.42 7.82 -1.38
C PRO A 681 -18.74 6.51 -0.62
N GLY A 682 -19.90 6.38 0.02
CA GLY A 682 -20.30 5.13 0.69
C GLY A 682 -20.41 3.94 -0.27
N HIS A 683 -20.73 4.20 -1.54
CA HIS A 683 -20.76 3.15 -2.56
C HIS A 683 -19.36 2.68 -2.96
N VAL A 684 -18.33 3.53 -2.85
CA VAL A 684 -16.95 3.18 -3.22
C VAL A 684 -16.44 2.06 -2.33
N ILE A 685 -16.60 2.23 -1.01
CA ILE A 685 -16.17 1.28 0.02
C ILE A 685 -16.88 -0.08 -0.17
N SER A 686 -18.21 -0.10 -0.26
CA SER A 686 -18.97 -1.35 -0.46
C SER A 686 -18.65 -2.03 -1.79
N ASN A 687 -18.43 -1.27 -2.87
CA ASN A 687 -18.04 -1.83 -4.16
C ASN A 687 -16.66 -2.49 -4.11
N ILE A 688 -15.71 -1.88 -3.41
CA ILE A 688 -14.37 -2.43 -3.20
C ILE A 688 -14.49 -3.80 -2.53
N LEU A 689 -15.18 -3.88 -1.38
CA LEU A 689 -15.30 -5.12 -0.61
C LEU A 689 -15.93 -6.26 -1.42
N VAL A 690 -17.07 -6.00 -2.07
CA VAL A 690 -17.76 -7.01 -2.90
C VAL A 690 -16.90 -7.45 -4.08
N ARG A 691 -16.26 -6.53 -4.79
CA ARG A 691 -15.49 -6.87 -6.00
C ARG A 691 -14.17 -7.53 -5.66
N THR A 692 -13.51 -7.14 -4.58
CA THR A 692 -12.30 -7.80 -4.09
C THR A 692 -12.60 -9.25 -3.72
N HIS A 693 -13.73 -9.52 -3.04
CA HIS A 693 -14.19 -10.89 -2.74
C HIS A 693 -14.26 -11.78 -4.01
N TYR A 694 -14.83 -11.29 -5.11
CA TYR A 694 -14.96 -12.07 -6.35
C TYR A 694 -13.73 -12.03 -7.28
N SER A 695 -12.91 -10.98 -7.23
CA SER A 695 -11.73 -10.82 -8.09
C SER A 695 -10.61 -11.80 -7.75
N TYR A 696 -10.57 -12.29 -6.51
CA TYR A 696 -9.57 -13.24 -6.04
C TYR A 696 -9.68 -14.65 -6.63
N GLN A 697 -10.78 -14.98 -7.31
CA GLN A 697 -11.03 -16.33 -7.83
C GLN A 697 -10.63 -16.52 -9.30
N ASP A 698 -10.23 -15.47 -10.04
CA ASP A 698 -10.21 -15.49 -11.52
C ASP A 698 -8.88 -15.05 -12.18
N ARG A 699 -7.84 -14.67 -11.43
CA ARG A 699 -6.67 -14.02 -12.05
C ARG A 699 -5.51 -14.97 -12.38
N ALA A 700 -5.31 -15.18 -13.68
CA ALA A 700 -4.03 -15.57 -14.26
C ALA A 700 -3.14 -14.32 -14.48
N SER A 701 -1.90 -14.42 -14.01
CA SER A 701 -0.91 -13.34 -13.88
C SER A 701 -0.35 -12.82 -15.22
N THR A 702 -0.62 -11.55 -15.54
CA THR A 702 0.19 -10.73 -16.48
C THR A 702 1.59 -10.43 -15.94
N ASP A 703 1.79 -10.57 -14.63
CA ASP A 703 2.98 -10.14 -13.89
C ASP A 703 4.17 -11.11 -14.04
N LYS A 704 3.90 -12.37 -14.38
CA LYS A 704 4.95 -13.35 -14.69
C LYS A 704 5.89 -12.84 -15.78
N HIS A 705 5.39 -12.08 -16.76
CA HIS A 705 6.25 -11.63 -17.86
C HIS A 705 7.30 -10.60 -17.43
N GLN A 706 6.95 -9.63 -16.58
CA GLN A 706 7.88 -8.60 -16.11
C GLN A 706 8.91 -9.17 -15.13
N GLN A 707 8.46 -9.95 -14.13
CA GLN A 707 9.38 -10.59 -13.20
C GLN A 707 10.33 -11.56 -13.93
N ASN A 708 9.84 -12.31 -14.93
CA ASN A 708 10.69 -13.16 -15.75
C ASN A 708 11.76 -12.37 -16.53
N LYS A 709 11.48 -11.14 -16.97
CA LYS A 709 12.51 -10.30 -17.62
C LYS A 709 13.57 -9.86 -16.63
N ILE A 710 13.16 -9.44 -15.43
CA ILE A 710 14.08 -9.02 -14.36
C ILE A 710 14.95 -10.20 -13.94
N SER A 711 14.37 -11.37 -13.67
CA SER A 711 15.13 -12.58 -13.31
C SER A 711 16.16 -12.94 -14.39
N LYS A 712 15.76 -12.97 -15.67
CA LYS A 712 16.69 -13.25 -16.78
C LYS A 712 17.82 -12.23 -16.89
N ALA A 713 17.52 -10.95 -16.70
CA ALA A 713 18.55 -9.91 -16.72
C ALA A 713 19.49 -10.01 -15.49
N GLY A 714 18.94 -10.37 -14.32
CA GLY A 714 19.70 -10.56 -13.08
C GLY A 714 20.57 -11.83 -13.06
N GLU A 715 20.18 -12.89 -13.79
CA GLU A 715 21.00 -14.10 -13.98
C GLU A 715 22.33 -13.80 -14.68
N ALA A 716 22.40 -12.75 -15.50
CA ALA A 716 23.62 -12.34 -16.19
C ALA A 716 24.63 -11.58 -15.28
N ILE A 717 24.26 -11.32 -14.02
CA ILE A 717 25.16 -10.69 -13.05
C ILE A 717 26.01 -11.76 -12.38
N ALA A 718 27.30 -11.77 -12.72
CA ALA A 718 28.31 -12.52 -11.97
C ALA A 718 28.37 -11.98 -10.53
N MET A 719 28.15 -12.86 -9.56
CA MET A 719 28.35 -12.56 -8.14
C MET A 719 29.68 -13.15 -7.74
N GLU A 720 30.67 -12.29 -7.56
CA GLU A 720 31.99 -12.64 -7.04
C GLU A 720 32.07 -12.21 -5.57
N ARG A 721 33.10 -12.68 -4.88
CA ARG A 721 33.44 -12.21 -3.53
C ARG A 721 33.58 -10.69 -3.51
N THR A 722 33.12 -10.07 -2.45
CA THR A 722 33.28 -8.64 -2.27
C THR A 722 34.75 -8.33 -2.01
N THR A 723 35.31 -7.41 -2.81
CA THR A 723 36.70 -6.96 -2.70
C THR A 723 36.76 -5.46 -2.47
N ILE A 724 37.51 -5.00 -1.47
CA ILE A 724 37.70 -3.57 -1.15
C ILE A 724 39.19 -3.25 -1.12
N PRO A 725 39.68 -2.27 -1.90
CA PRO A 725 41.09 -1.90 -1.88
C PRO A 725 41.55 -1.40 -0.51
N LEU A 726 42.76 -1.82 -0.09
CA LEU A 726 43.38 -1.41 1.17
C LEU A 726 43.46 0.12 1.29
N GLU A 727 43.83 0.79 0.19
CA GLU A 727 43.92 2.25 0.12
C GLU A 727 42.59 2.94 0.43
N VAL A 728 41.46 2.38 0.01
CA VAL A 728 40.14 2.96 0.28
C VAL A 728 39.77 2.82 1.77
N LEU A 729 40.06 1.68 2.38
CA LEU A 729 39.85 1.47 3.82
C LEU A 729 40.75 2.38 4.67
N LYS A 730 42.01 2.57 4.24
CA LYS A 730 42.95 3.51 4.88
C LYS A 730 42.52 4.97 4.74
N LYS A 731 41.89 5.32 3.61
CA LYS A 731 41.32 6.66 3.35
C LYS A 731 40.10 6.97 4.23
N TYR A 732 39.27 5.97 4.54
CA TYR A 732 38.05 6.13 5.35
C TYR A 732 38.07 5.25 6.61
N PRO A 733 38.99 5.50 7.56
CA PRO A 733 39.21 4.61 8.70
C PRO A 733 38.02 4.54 9.67
N ARG A 734 37.30 5.65 9.89
CA ARG A 734 36.08 5.64 10.72
C ARG A 734 34.95 4.82 10.09
N ASP A 735 34.79 4.91 8.77
CA ASP A 735 33.80 4.12 8.05
C ASP A 735 34.16 2.63 8.11
N ALA A 736 35.45 2.30 7.98
CA ALA A 736 35.96 0.93 8.09
C ALA A 736 35.70 0.32 9.48
N GLN A 737 35.98 1.04 10.57
CA GLN A 737 35.61 0.58 11.91
C GLN A 737 34.09 0.39 12.04
N THR A 738 33.30 1.40 11.64
CA THR A 738 31.84 1.34 11.75
C THR A 738 31.27 0.13 11.01
N PHE A 739 31.87 -0.24 9.89
CA PHE A 739 31.55 -1.48 9.19
C PHE A 739 31.96 -2.72 9.98
N CYS A 740 33.19 -2.80 10.50
CA CYS A 740 33.66 -3.91 11.33
C CYS A 740 32.75 -4.19 12.54
N GLU A 741 32.23 -3.15 13.19
CA GLU A 741 31.28 -3.29 14.30
C GLU A 741 29.99 -4.02 13.89
N ARG A 742 29.52 -3.84 12.65
CA ARG A 742 28.28 -4.44 12.14
C ARG A 742 28.45 -5.88 11.64
N ILE A 743 29.69 -6.30 11.48
CA ILE A 743 30.07 -7.67 11.10
C ILE A 743 30.97 -8.32 12.16
N ALA A 744 30.97 -7.81 13.40
CA ALA A 744 31.90 -8.24 14.44
C ALA A 744 31.82 -9.76 14.69
N ASP A 745 30.62 -10.32 14.61
CA ASP A 745 30.34 -11.75 14.67
C ASP A 745 31.06 -12.56 13.58
N PHE A 746 31.17 -12.04 12.36
CA PHE A 746 31.96 -12.63 11.27
C PHE A 746 33.47 -12.42 11.41
N LEU A 747 33.90 -11.46 12.22
CA LEU A 747 35.33 -11.21 12.49
C LEU A 747 35.87 -12.15 13.57
N LEU A 748 35.07 -12.51 14.58
CA LEU A 748 35.47 -13.36 15.71
C LEU A 748 36.19 -14.67 15.34
N PRO A 749 35.81 -15.41 14.28
CA PRO A 749 36.53 -16.60 13.84
C PRO A 749 37.98 -16.32 13.42
N GLY A 750 38.33 -15.07 13.12
CA GLY A 750 39.67 -14.62 12.80
C GLY A 750 39.96 -14.50 11.31
N TYR A 751 41.18 -14.06 11.02
CA TYR A 751 41.69 -13.91 9.65
C TYR A 751 41.68 -15.25 8.89
N GLY A 752 41.29 -15.22 7.62
CA GLY A 752 41.22 -16.40 6.75
C GLY A 752 39.88 -17.15 6.82
N ALA A 753 39.04 -16.89 7.81
CA ALA A 753 37.73 -17.54 7.94
C ALA A 753 36.66 -16.91 7.03
N TYR A 754 36.39 -15.62 7.23
CA TYR A 754 35.39 -14.87 6.44
C TYR A 754 35.99 -13.71 5.64
N TRP A 755 37.26 -13.39 5.88
CA TRP A 755 37.96 -12.33 5.17
C TRP A 755 39.46 -12.61 5.18
N HIS A 756 40.16 -12.10 4.17
CA HIS A 756 41.62 -12.10 4.10
C HIS A 756 42.10 -10.96 3.23
N ILE A 757 43.42 -10.80 3.14
CA ILE A 757 44.06 -9.86 2.22
C ILE A 757 44.66 -10.64 1.07
N GLU A 758 44.37 -10.21 -0.15
CA GLU A 758 44.94 -10.76 -1.39
C GLU A 758 45.50 -9.59 -2.21
N GLY A 759 46.83 -9.48 -2.30
CA GLY A 759 47.48 -8.33 -2.90
C GLY A 759 47.12 -7.03 -2.17
N ASP A 760 46.59 -6.05 -2.91
CA ASP A 760 46.20 -4.74 -2.39
C ASP A 760 44.70 -4.65 -2.03
N ASP A 761 44.00 -5.79 -1.93
CA ASP A 761 42.56 -5.87 -1.66
C ASP A 761 42.25 -6.69 -0.40
N VAL A 762 41.27 -6.23 0.37
CA VAL A 762 40.55 -7.06 1.35
C VAL A 762 39.47 -7.84 0.63
N VAL A 763 39.50 -9.17 0.74
CA VAL A 763 38.56 -10.08 0.09
C VAL A 763 37.69 -10.78 1.13
N PHE A 764 36.38 -10.55 1.05
CA PHE A 764 35.38 -11.18 1.91
C PHE A 764 34.85 -12.48 1.31
N HIS A 765 34.71 -13.54 2.11
CA HIS A 765 34.20 -14.85 1.69
C HIS A 765 32.67 -14.86 1.74
N ASP A 766 32.07 -14.03 0.89
CA ASP A 766 30.62 -13.80 0.78
C ASP A 766 30.08 -14.09 -0.63
N GLY A 767 30.84 -14.86 -1.42
CA GLY A 767 30.48 -15.28 -2.76
C GLY A 767 29.42 -16.38 -2.74
N PRO A 768 28.75 -16.63 -3.88
CA PRO A 768 27.70 -17.66 -3.98
C PRO A 768 28.19 -19.09 -3.73
N ASN A 769 29.50 -19.33 -3.85
CA ASN A 769 30.11 -20.63 -3.62
C ASN A 769 30.71 -20.78 -2.21
N ASP A 770 30.74 -19.69 -1.42
CA ASP A 770 31.26 -19.71 -0.07
C ASP A 770 30.28 -20.41 0.88
N LYS A 771 30.83 -21.07 1.90
CA LYS A 771 30.06 -21.82 2.89
C LYS A 771 30.23 -21.19 4.27
N PRO A 772 29.24 -21.31 5.15
CA PRO A 772 29.40 -20.91 6.54
C PRO A 772 30.58 -21.63 7.20
N HIS A 773 31.37 -20.90 7.97
CA HIS A 773 32.41 -21.46 8.85
C HIS A 773 31.75 -22.11 10.07
N SER A 774 32.31 -23.20 10.60
CA SER A 774 31.75 -23.92 11.75
C SER A 774 31.65 -23.04 13.00
N ASP A 775 32.66 -22.20 13.20
CA ASP A 775 32.76 -21.28 14.35
C ASP A 775 32.13 -19.90 14.06
N GLY A 776 31.44 -19.77 12.91
CA GLY A 776 30.81 -18.52 12.49
C GLY A 776 29.45 -18.27 13.14
N PRO A 777 28.82 -17.11 12.86
CA PRO A 777 27.50 -16.79 13.37
C PRO A 777 26.42 -17.73 12.82
N LYS A 778 25.35 -17.92 13.60
CA LYS A 778 24.13 -18.62 13.18
C LYS A 778 23.15 -17.62 12.55
N LEU A 779 22.24 -18.12 11.72
CA LEU A 779 21.21 -17.30 11.10
C LEU A 779 20.05 -17.05 12.08
N HIS A 780 19.87 -15.82 12.54
CA HIS A 780 18.73 -15.47 13.38
C HIS A 780 17.42 -15.32 12.59
N HIS A 781 16.29 -15.44 13.29
CA HIS A 781 14.96 -15.44 12.69
C HIS A 781 13.96 -14.59 13.50
N PHE A 782 13.01 -13.97 12.81
CA PHE A 782 11.99 -13.12 13.43
C PHE A 782 11.07 -13.84 14.42
N ARG A 783 11.11 -15.17 14.54
CA ARG A 783 10.31 -15.94 15.50
C ARG A 783 10.75 -15.66 16.94
N THR A 784 12.05 -15.51 17.15
CA THR A 784 12.67 -15.46 18.48
C THR A 784 13.62 -14.28 18.65
N THR A 785 14.05 -13.64 17.57
CA THR A 785 14.96 -12.50 17.61
C THR A 785 14.26 -11.21 17.16
N SER A 786 14.35 -10.16 17.97
CA SER A 786 13.93 -8.80 17.59
C SER A 786 15.06 -8.01 16.92
N LEU A 787 14.72 -6.94 16.20
CA LEU A 787 15.74 -6.05 15.63
C LEU A 787 16.58 -5.39 16.73
N LYS A 788 15.95 -5.11 17.89
CA LYS A 788 16.64 -4.60 19.08
C LYS A 788 17.63 -5.62 19.64
N ASP A 789 17.27 -6.91 19.65
CA ASP A 789 18.16 -7.98 20.13
C ASP A 789 19.37 -8.14 19.19
N GLU A 790 19.16 -8.04 17.87
CA GLU A 790 20.25 -8.12 16.89
C GLU A 790 21.28 -6.99 17.08
N TYR A 791 20.83 -5.77 17.37
CA TYR A 791 21.76 -4.67 17.67
C TYR A 791 22.57 -4.91 18.95
N LYS A 792 21.92 -5.38 20.02
CA LYS A 792 22.61 -5.72 21.27
C LYS A 792 23.61 -6.85 21.07
N TYR A 793 23.24 -7.87 20.29
CA TYR A 793 24.10 -8.97 19.91
C TYR A 793 25.37 -8.45 19.21
N LEU A 794 25.24 -7.60 18.18
CA LEU A 794 26.40 -7.05 17.47
C LEU A 794 27.28 -6.18 18.37
N GLN A 795 26.70 -5.36 19.24
CA GLN A 795 27.47 -4.58 20.22
C GLN A 795 28.27 -5.47 21.18
N GLN A 796 27.66 -6.56 21.66
CA GLN A 796 28.36 -7.53 22.51
C GLN A 796 29.48 -8.22 21.74
N LYS A 797 29.25 -8.60 20.48
CA LYS A 797 30.25 -9.25 19.63
C LYS A 797 31.40 -8.32 19.29
N TRP A 798 31.14 -7.03 19.11
CA TRP A 798 32.18 -6.02 18.96
C TRP A 798 33.04 -5.90 20.22
N LYS A 799 32.43 -5.84 21.40
CA LYS A 799 33.17 -5.84 22.67
C LYS A 799 34.04 -7.09 22.81
N GLU A 800 33.50 -8.26 22.47
CA GLU A 800 34.25 -9.52 22.45
C GLU A 800 35.46 -9.46 21.49
N CYS A 801 35.29 -8.90 20.28
CA CYS A 801 36.39 -8.67 19.34
C CYS A 801 37.49 -7.79 19.95
N LEU A 802 37.13 -6.72 20.66
CA LEU A 802 38.11 -5.83 21.30
C LEU A 802 38.85 -6.53 22.46
N GLU A 803 38.13 -7.28 23.30
CA GLU A 803 38.71 -8.02 24.43
C GLU A 803 39.65 -9.15 23.99
N ARG A 804 39.24 -9.92 22.98
CA ARG A 804 40.05 -10.97 22.36
C ARG A 804 41.11 -10.43 21.40
N ARG A 805 41.09 -9.11 21.16
CA ARG A 805 41.96 -8.40 20.21
C ARG A 805 41.91 -9.10 18.84
N VAL A 806 40.73 -9.24 18.26
CA VAL A 806 40.57 -9.92 16.97
C VAL A 806 41.14 -9.07 15.84
N ARG A 807 41.86 -9.70 14.91
CA ARG A 807 42.35 -9.07 13.68
C ARG A 807 41.15 -8.62 12.84
N MET A 808 41.20 -7.39 12.32
CA MET A 808 40.09 -6.81 11.57
C MET A 808 40.57 -5.91 10.42
N PRO A 809 39.77 -5.73 9.36
CA PRO A 809 40.13 -4.92 8.19
C PRO A 809 39.97 -3.42 8.45
N ALA A 810 40.67 -2.90 9.47
CA ALA A 810 40.72 -1.48 9.82
C ALA A 810 42.17 -1.13 10.21
N CYS A 811 42.61 0.10 9.89
CA CYS A 811 43.94 0.62 10.26
C CYS A 811 43.93 1.47 11.54
N LYS A 812 42.75 1.90 12.00
CA LYS A 812 42.58 2.69 13.22
C LYS A 812 41.30 2.26 13.93
N LEU A 813 41.36 2.18 15.25
CA LEU A 813 40.23 1.90 16.12
C LEU A 813 40.08 3.00 17.18
N TRP A 814 38.86 3.51 17.29
CA TRP A 814 38.40 4.42 18.34
C TRP A 814 37.58 3.61 19.33
N VAL A 815 38.05 3.49 20.57
CA VAL A 815 37.38 2.71 21.62
C VAL A 815 36.72 3.65 22.61
N TYR A 816 35.41 3.45 22.78
CA TYR A 816 34.55 4.29 23.59
C TYR A 816 34.05 3.55 24.86
N GLU A 817 33.79 4.30 25.92
CA GLU A 817 32.96 3.88 27.05
C GLU A 817 31.79 4.85 27.17
N GLY A 818 30.59 4.36 26.87
CA GLY A 818 29.47 5.24 26.52
C GLY A 818 29.80 6.04 25.26
N GLN A 819 29.64 7.37 25.33
CA GLN A 819 30.00 8.28 24.25
C GLN A 819 31.43 8.83 24.37
N THR A 820 32.13 8.53 25.47
CA THR A 820 33.45 9.09 25.74
C THR A 820 34.51 8.25 25.05
N LEU A 821 35.33 8.88 24.21
CA LEU A 821 36.49 8.23 23.60
C LEU A 821 37.56 8.00 24.67
N ILE A 822 37.92 6.75 24.92
CA ILE A 822 38.94 6.40 25.92
C ILE A 822 40.32 6.28 25.25
N LYS A 823 40.38 5.61 24.10
CA LYS A 823 41.65 5.34 23.43
C LYS A 823 41.53 5.27 21.92
N LYS A 824 42.61 5.64 21.25
CA LYS A 824 42.84 5.40 19.83
C LYS A 824 43.94 4.36 19.67
N VAL A 825 43.69 3.42 18.79
CA VAL A 825 44.61 2.33 18.47
C VAL A 825 44.93 2.42 16.99
N THR A 826 46.21 2.43 16.65
CA THR A 826 46.65 2.18 15.28
C THR A 826 46.98 0.69 15.13
N THR A 827 46.53 0.09 14.05
CA THR A 827 46.73 -1.32 13.73
C THR A 827 47.52 -1.46 12.43
N THR A 828 48.35 -2.49 12.34
CA THR A 828 49.14 -2.84 11.14
C THR A 828 48.42 -3.83 10.21
N PHE A 829 47.16 -4.15 10.51
CA PHE A 829 46.40 -5.20 9.83
C PHE A 829 46.14 -4.94 8.34
N LEU A 830 46.26 -3.69 7.88
CA LEU A 830 46.09 -3.33 6.47
C LEU A 830 47.44 -3.07 5.78
N ASP A 831 48.57 -3.37 6.42
CA ASP A 831 49.90 -3.16 5.83
C ASP A 831 50.26 -4.32 4.89
N PRO A 832 50.80 -4.05 3.68
CA PRO A 832 51.05 -5.08 2.66
C PRO A 832 51.99 -6.20 3.11
N ASP A 833 52.90 -5.90 4.04
CA ASP A 833 53.93 -6.80 4.56
C ASP A 833 53.57 -7.40 5.94
N HIS A 834 52.34 -7.20 6.44
CA HIS A 834 51.95 -7.70 7.75
C HIS A 834 51.78 -9.23 7.73
N ASP A 835 52.56 -9.94 8.56
CA ASP A 835 52.51 -11.40 8.67
C ASP A 835 51.37 -11.83 9.60
N PHE A 836 50.35 -12.47 9.04
CA PHE A 836 49.24 -13.04 9.81
C PHE A 836 49.58 -14.40 10.47
N GLY A 837 50.87 -14.71 10.66
CA GLY A 837 51.36 -15.90 11.34
C GLY A 837 50.78 -16.10 12.76
N PRO A 838 50.79 -17.34 13.29
CA PRO A 838 50.17 -17.68 14.57
C PRO A 838 50.90 -17.13 15.80
N ASP A 839 52.16 -16.70 15.66
CA ASP A 839 53.07 -16.37 16.79
C ASP A 839 53.36 -14.86 16.96
N GLU A 840 52.72 -13.96 16.20
CA GLU A 840 52.97 -12.52 16.35
C GLU A 840 52.10 -11.92 17.49
N GLU A 841 52.77 -11.41 18.54
CA GLU A 841 52.11 -10.61 19.58
C GLU A 841 51.51 -9.35 18.96
N MET A 842 50.21 -9.15 19.18
CA MET A 842 49.51 -7.99 18.65
C MET A 842 50.05 -6.68 19.20
N THR A 843 50.59 -5.85 18.32
CA THR A 843 51.04 -4.50 18.62
C THR A 843 49.90 -3.51 18.43
N PHE A 844 49.10 -3.33 19.49
CA PHE A 844 48.27 -2.14 19.64
C PHE A 844 49.22 -0.98 19.98
N ILE A 845 49.49 -0.09 19.01
CA ILE A 845 50.18 1.16 19.33
C ILE A 845 49.13 2.08 19.94
N GLU A 846 49.17 2.19 21.27
CA GLU A 846 48.24 3.01 22.04
C GLU A 846 48.71 4.47 22.01
N ASP A 847 47.95 5.32 21.34
CA ASP A 847 48.07 6.76 21.51
C ASP A 847 47.15 7.18 22.66
N VAL A 848 47.74 7.64 23.77
CA VAL A 848 46.98 8.23 24.88
C VAL A 848 46.34 9.52 24.37
N CYS A 849 45.01 9.56 24.33
CA CYS A 849 44.28 10.72 23.85
C CYS A 849 44.08 11.72 24.99
N GLU A 850 44.48 12.98 24.77
CA GLU A 850 43.84 14.12 25.41
C GLU A 850 42.40 14.22 24.89
N ALA A 851 41.47 14.68 25.74
CA ALA A 851 40.05 14.73 25.40
C ALA A 851 39.83 15.47 24.08
N GLU A 852 39.32 14.78 23.05
CA GLU A 852 38.75 15.47 21.90
C GLU A 852 37.45 16.08 22.36
N ASP A 853 37.42 17.41 22.46
CA ASP A 853 36.19 18.17 22.68
C ASP A 853 35.14 17.70 21.69
N HIS A 854 33.93 17.50 22.22
CA HIS A 854 32.74 17.21 21.43
C HIS A 854 32.77 18.07 20.16
N ILE A 855 32.63 17.43 19.00
CA ILE A 855 32.36 18.16 17.75
C ILE A 855 31.03 18.87 17.99
N GLU A 856 31.09 20.16 18.35
CA GLU A 856 29.93 21.03 18.33
C GLU A 856 29.28 20.84 16.97
N MET A 857 28.02 20.42 16.97
CA MET A 857 27.19 20.51 15.78
C MET A 857 27.19 21.98 15.38
N GLY A 858 28.04 22.34 14.42
CA GLY A 858 28.11 23.71 13.94
C GLY A 858 26.70 24.16 13.58
N GLU A 859 26.22 25.18 14.29
CA GLU A 859 24.98 25.89 13.98
C GLU A 859 25.11 26.48 12.56
N LYS A 860 24.83 25.67 11.55
CA LYS A 860 24.46 26.20 10.24
C LYS A 860 23.10 26.83 10.44
N SER A 861 23.09 28.16 10.50
CA SER A 861 21.91 29.01 10.59
C SER A 861 20.73 28.45 9.80
N ASP A 862 19.61 28.24 10.49
CA ASP A 862 18.28 27.87 9.96
C ASP A 862 17.78 28.91 8.93
N THR A 863 18.38 28.93 7.74
CA THR A 863 17.94 29.77 6.62
C THR A 863 17.22 28.97 5.53
N ASP A 864 17.15 27.64 5.68
CA ASP A 864 16.16 26.85 4.96
C ASP A 864 14.84 26.97 5.73
N SER A 865 14.04 27.99 5.36
CA SER A 865 12.61 27.98 5.64
C SER A 865 12.06 26.60 5.32
N GLU A 866 11.25 26.03 6.21
CA GLU A 866 10.44 24.83 5.97
C GLU A 866 9.65 25.05 4.67
N SER A 867 10.26 24.72 3.54
CA SER A 867 9.55 24.54 2.29
C SER A 867 8.91 23.18 2.44
N GLU A 868 7.59 23.21 2.58
CA GLU A 868 6.75 22.14 2.06
C GLU A 868 7.17 21.97 0.60
N GLU A 869 8.16 21.11 0.34
CA GLU A 869 8.31 20.49 -0.97
C GLU A 869 7.06 19.64 -1.15
N ASP A 870 5.97 20.32 -1.54
CA ASP A 870 4.82 19.72 -2.15
C ASP A 870 5.36 18.76 -3.20
N GLU A 871 5.17 17.45 -2.99
CA GLU A 871 5.09 16.56 -4.13
C GLU A 871 4.14 17.24 -5.12
N GLU A 872 4.54 17.33 -6.39
CA GLU A 872 3.66 17.74 -7.49
C GLU A 872 2.50 16.73 -7.58
N VAL A 873 1.53 16.85 -6.68
CA VAL A 873 0.18 16.41 -6.88
C VAL A 873 -0.32 17.35 -7.96
N ILE A 874 -0.49 16.84 -9.18
CA ILE A 874 -1.22 17.51 -10.25
C ILE A 874 -2.58 17.92 -9.67
N ARG A 875 -2.65 19.14 -9.12
CA ARG A 875 -3.87 19.81 -8.69
C ARG A 875 -4.59 20.16 -9.98
N VAL A 876 -5.68 19.45 -10.25
CA VAL A 876 -6.69 19.96 -11.16
C VAL A 876 -7.26 21.19 -10.48
N GLU A 877 -6.92 22.38 -10.99
CA GLU A 877 -7.38 23.66 -10.50
C GLU A 877 -8.91 23.65 -10.27
N ARG A 878 -9.33 24.10 -9.09
CA ARG A 878 -10.74 24.42 -8.85
C ARG A 878 -11.09 25.61 -9.75
N ILE A 879 -11.96 25.39 -10.72
CA ILE A 879 -12.64 26.48 -11.41
C ILE A 879 -13.70 27.01 -10.45
N ASP A 880 -13.45 28.26 -10.02
CA ASP A 880 -14.29 29.22 -9.29
C ASP A 880 -13.88 29.48 -7.82
N PRO A 881 -13.56 30.74 -7.45
CA PRO A 881 -13.36 31.15 -6.07
C PRO A 881 -14.70 31.13 -5.31
N GLU A 882 -14.67 30.64 -4.08
CA GLU A 882 -15.82 30.70 -3.16
C GLU A 882 -16.16 32.17 -2.86
N PRO A 883 -17.46 32.54 -2.80
CA PRO A 883 -17.88 33.89 -2.44
C PRO A 883 -17.71 34.13 -0.94
N ASP A 884 -17.13 35.27 -0.58
CA ASP A 884 -17.03 35.76 0.80
C ASP A 884 -18.41 35.81 1.47
N LEU A 885 -18.57 35.05 2.55
CA LEU A 885 -19.74 35.15 3.42
C LEU A 885 -19.37 35.95 4.67
N GLU A 886 -19.84 37.19 4.70
CA GLU A 886 -19.82 38.11 5.83
C GLU A 886 -20.46 37.45 7.08
N MET A 887 -19.66 37.31 8.14
CA MET A 887 -20.18 37.06 9.48
C MET A 887 -20.86 38.33 10.01
N GLN A 888 -22.17 38.28 10.19
CA GLN A 888 -22.91 39.26 10.99
C GLN A 888 -22.62 39.02 12.48
N GLU A 889 -21.75 39.85 13.06
CA GLU A 889 -21.60 39.96 14.51
C GLU A 889 -22.71 40.84 15.11
N ALA A 890 -23.27 40.37 16.21
CA ALA A 890 -24.29 41.04 16.98
C ALA A 890 -23.75 42.31 17.65
N ALA A 891 -24.54 43.38 17.55
CA ALA A 891 -24.24 44.71 18.04
C ALA A 891 -24.06 44.80 19.56
N SER A 892 -23.02 45.53 20.00
CA SER A 892 -23.14 46.47 21.12
C SER A 892 -21.95 47.45 21.20
N GLN A 893 -22.28 48.72 20.91
CA GLN A 893 -21.77 49.96 21.52
C GLN A 893 -20.37 50.51 21.12
N ASP A 894 -20.46 51.48 20.21
CA ASP A 894 -19.59 52.62 19.84
C ASP A 894 -19.09 53.48 21.05
N PRO A 895 -18.27 54.55 20.89
CA PRO A 895 -17.23 54.89 19.89
C PRO A 895 -15.88 55.33 20.55
N GLU A 896 -14.78 55.42 19.79
CA GLU A 896 -13.98 56.67 19.66
C GLU A 896 -12.67 56.52 18.83
N ARG A 897 -12.54 57.45 17.87
CA ARG A 897 -11.35 58.20 17.41
C ARG A 897 -10.17 57.53 16.67
N MET A 898 -10.09 57.98 15.40
CA MET A 898 -8.95 58.62 14.70
C MET A 898 -7.63 57.88 14.48
N GLY A 899 -7.18 57.86 13.22
CA GLY A 899 -5.75 57.76 12.90
C GLY A 899 -5.43 57.52 11.43
N MET A 900 -5.38 58.59 10.63
CA MET A 900 -4.86 58.63 9.26
C MET A 900 -3.35 58.34 9.16
N ALA A 901 -2.92 57.80 8.00
CA ALA A 901 -1.86 58.31 7.09
C ALA A 901 -0.92 57.19 6.56
N ARG A 902 -0.93 56.91 5.24
CA ARG A 902 0.04 57.32 4.16
C ARG A 902 1.44 56.69 4.34
N SER A 903 2.15 56.14 3.34
CA SER A 903 2.29 56.42 1.89
C SER A 903 2.74 55.14 1.15
N CYS A 904 2.28 54.78 -0.05
CA CYS A 904 2.61 55.32 -1.39
C CYS A 904 4.11 55.42 -1.72
N THR A 905 4.61 54.55 -2.60
CA THR A 905 5.28 54.81 -3.91
C THR A 905 5.45 53.45 -4.62
N GLY A 906 5.13 53.16 -5.89
CA GLY A 906 4.54 53.95 -6.96
C GLY A 906 5.49 54.14 -8.15
N ARG A 907 5.44 53.27 -9.17
CA ARG A 907 5.48 53.50 -10.65
C ARG A 907 6.20 52.35 -11.40
N VAL A 908 5.63 51.61 -12.37
CA VAL A 908 4.82 51.89 -13.58
C VAL A 908 5.70 52.35 -14.77
N LYS A 909 5.84 51.56 -15.87
CA LYS A 909 5.01 51.57 -17.11
C LYS A 909 5.69 50.92 -18.35
N GLU A 910 4.86 50.26 -19.19
CA GLU A 910 4.81 50.18 -20.68
C GLU A 910 6.08 49.79 -21.49
N GLY A 911 6.08 48.95 -22.54
CA GLY A 911 5.07 48.35 -23.41
C GLY A 911 5.54 48.43 -24.87
N THR A 912 5.46 47.36 -25.69
CA THR A 912 5.27 47.43 -27.18
C THR A 912 5.16 46.05 -27.84
N THR A 913 4.10 45.86 -28.63
CA THR A 913 3.99 44.90 -29.75
C THR A 913 4.40 45.58 -31.07
N PRO A 914 4.70 44.82 -32.13
CA PRO A 914 3.72 44.75 -33.23
C PRO A 914 3.59 43.36 -33.91
N SER A 915 2.46 43.21 -34.58
CA SER A 915 2.02 42.13 -35.46
C SER A 915 2.68 42.22 -36.84
N GLU A 916 2.91 41.09 -37.52
CA GLU A 916 2.71 40.93 -38.98
C GLU A 916 2.88 39.46 -39.45
N THR A 917 1.84 38.92 -40.11
CA THR A 917 1.89 37.83 -41.12
C THR A 917 1.88 38.50 -42.51
N PRO A 918 2.44 37.91 -43.60
CA PRO A 918 1.89 36.71 -44.23
C PRO A 918 2.86 35.84 -45.10
N SER A 919 2.29 34.81 -45.72
CA SER A 919 2.61 34.18 -47.03
C SER A 919 3.39 32.85 -47.11
N LEU A 920 2.70 31.85 -47.71
CA LEU A 920 3.23 30.67 -48.41
C LEU A 920 3.77 31.09 -49.80
N PRO A 921 4.61 30.28 -50.47
CA PRO A 921 4.07 29.32 -51.46
C PRO A 921 4.80 27.96 -51.57
N ASP A 922 3.98 26.93 -51.82
CA ASP A 922 4.03 25.88 -52.84
C ASP A 922 5.34 25.23 -53.37
N GLU A 923 5.24 23.89 -53.39
CA GLU A 923 5.50 22.95 -54.50
C GLU A 923 6.92 22.47 -54.90
N ASN A 924 6.98 21.12 -54.93
CA ASN A 924 7.45 20.24 -56.01
C ASN A 924 8.71 19.36 -55.82
N ASN A 925 8.46 18.07 -56.10
CA ASN A 925 9.34 17.05 -56.70
C ASN A 925 10.47 16.46 -55.84
N SER A 926 10.84 15.18 -55.91
CA SER A 926 10.42 14.04 -56.74
C SER A 926 11.28 12.81 -56.33
N SER A 927 10.67 11.61 -56.39
CA SER A 927 11.24 10.32 -56.82
C SER A 927 12.53 9.73 -56.22
N CYS A 928 12.43 8.50 -55.69
CA CYS A 928 13.03 7.25 -56.24
C CYS A 928 12.74 6.09 -55.27
N THR A 929 11.72 5.25 -55.44
CA THR A 929 11.62 3.99 -56.23
C THR A 929 12.68 2.91 -56.02
N GLY A 930 12.21 1.75 -55.53
CA GLY A 930 12.68 0.39 -55.86
C GLY A 930 13.27 -0.42 -54.69
N ARG A 931 13.03 -1.73 -54.48
CA ARG A 931 12.20 -2.73 -55.18
C ARG A 931 12.14 -4.06 -54.37
N VAL A 932 10.92 -4.49 -54.02
CA VAL A 932 10.32 -5.85 -53.90
C VAL A 932 11.16 -7.15 -54.11
N LYS A 933 10.92 -8.16 -53.23
CA LYS A 933 10.55 -9.60 -53.48
C LYS A 933 10.16 -10.28 -52.14
N LYS A 934 8.89 -10.65 -51.84
CA LYS A 934 8.08 -11.90 -52.13
C LYS A 934 8.78 -13.20 -51.69
N GLY A 935 8.21 -14.19 -50.99
CA GLY A 935 6.88 -14.57 -50.42
C GLY A 935 7.14 -15.62 -49.29
N THR A 936 6.23 -16.21 -48.52
CA THR A 936 4.86 -16.72 -48.77
C THR A 936 4.25 -17.14 -47.41
N THR A 937 2.98 -16.79 -47.17
CA THR A 937 2.07 -17.35 -46.14
C THR A 937 1.18 -18.46 -46.74
N PRO A 938 0.45 -19.23 -45.90
CA PRO A 938 -1.02 -19.05 -45.78
C PRO A 938 -1.49 -19.06 -44.29
N SER A 939 -2.33 -18.13 -43.81
CA SER A 939 -3.82 -18.02 -43.90
C SER A 939 -4.52 -19.08 -43.01
N GLU A 940 -5.56 -18.83 -42.19
CA GLU A 940 -6.68 -17.88 -42.29
C GLU A 940 -7.47 -17.80 -40.96
N THR A 941 -7.87 -16.59 -40.52
CA THR A 941 -9.03 -16.34 -39.65
C THR A 941 -9.74 -15.09 -40.18
N PRO A 942 -11.09 -15.02 -40.26
CA PRO A 942 -11.79 -14.03 -41.08
C PRO A 942 -11.98 -12.69 -40.36
N SER A 943 -11.64 -11.61 -41.07
CA SER A 943 -11.93 -10.22 -40.77
C SER A 943 -13.38 -9.84 -41.11
N LEU A 944 -13.99 -8.97 -40.28
CA LEU A 944 -15.20 -8.20 -40.62
C LEU A 944 -14.80 -6.80 -41.17
N PRO A 945 -15.65 -6.16 -42.00
CA PRO A 945 -15.25 -5.06 -42.87
C PRO A 945 -15.44 -3.66 -42.25
N ASP A 946 -14.56 -2.74 -42.64
CA ASP A 946 -14.74 -1.28 -42.55
C ASP A 946 -15.64 -0.78 -43.69
N GLU A 947 -16.49 0.22 -43.42
CA GLU A 947 -16.52 1.47 -44.20
C GLU A 947 -17.47 2.56 -43.61
N ASN A 948 -16.88 3.76 -43.48
CA ASN A 948 -17.38 5.10 -43.82
C ASN A 948 -18.53 5.82 -43.05
N ASN A 949 -18.08 6.78 -42.22
CA ASN A 949 -18.32 8.24 -42.25
C ASN A 949 -19.71 8.80 -42.62
N SER A 950 -20.31 9.49 -41.65
CA SER A 950 -20.78 10.90 -41.75
C SER A 950 -21.79 11.20 -40.64
N ARG A 951 -21.44 12.13 -39.75
CA ARG A 951 -22.36 13.18 -39.24
C ARG A 951 -21.64 14.09 -38.26
N ASP A 952 -21.49 15.34 -38.70
CA ASP A 952 -21.12 16.48 -37.88
C ASP A 952 -21.99 16.61 -36.63
N ALA A 953 -21.34 16.74 -35.48
CA ALA A 953 -21.89 17.35 -34.28
C ALA A 953 -20.72 18.01 -33.50
N PRO A 954 -20.93 19.19 -32.89
CA PRO A 954 -19.87 20.07 -32.46
C PRO A 954 -18.98 19.46 -31.36
N LYS A 955 -17.67 19.64 -31.52
CA LYS A 955 -16.57 19.21 -30.66
C LYS A 955 -16.56 19.89 -29.27
N TRP A 956 -17.69 20.10 -28.61
CA TRP A 956 -17.74 20.63 -27.23
C TRP A 956 -18.91 20.01 -26.47
N LYS A 957 -18.81 18.71 -26.17
CA LYS A 957 -19.46 18.12 -25.00
C LYS A 957 -18.36 17.66 -24.07
N THR A 958 -18.12 18.46 -23.03
CA THR A 958 -17.42 18.07 -21.81
C THR A 958 -17.86 16.66 -21.40
N LYS A 959 -16.88 15.85 -20.96
CA LYS A 959 -17.04 14.46 -20.49
C LYS A 959 -17.88 14.36 -19.19
N LEU A 960 -19.06 14.97 -19.16
CA LEU A 960 -20.07 14.75 -18.12
C LEU A 960 -21.07 13.71 -18.64
N GLY A 961 -20.99 12.51 -18.09
CA GLY A 961 -22.07 11.52 -18.15
C GLY A 961 -21.71 10.22 -18.86
N SER A 962 -21.29 9.20 -18.10
CA SER A 962 -22.11 7.98 -17.93
C SER A 962 -21.34 6.85 -17.21
N ALA A 963 -21.71 6.56 -15.96
CA ALA A 963 -21.80 5.19 -15.41
C ALA A 963 -22.18 5.22 -13.91
N LEU A 964 -23.48 5.06 -13.61
CA LEU A 964 -23.95 4.79 -12.24
C LEU A 964 -23.95 3.28 -12.01
N ALA A 965 -22.96 2.75 -11.28
CA ALA A 965 -23.07 1.41 -10.68
C ALA A 965 -23.57 1.55 -9.24
N VAL A 966 -24.83 1.18 -9.03
CA VAL A 966 -25.44 1.02 -7.71
C VAL A 966 -25.41 -0.48 -7.40
N VAL A 967 -24.63 -0.90 -6.41
CA VAL A 967 -24.56 -2.32 -6.00
C VAL A 967 -25.44 -2.58 -4.79
N LEU A 968 -25.52 -1.62 -3.86
CA LEU A 968 -26.45 -1.62 -2.75
C LEU A 968 -27.08 -0.22 -2.73
N ASP A 969 -28.41 -0.13 -2.77
CA ASP A 969 -29.08 1.13 -2.39
C ASP A 969 -28.84 1.31 -0.89
N ASP A 970 -28.87 2.56 -0.39
CA ASP A 970 -28.74 2.92 1.04
C ASP A 970 -29.77 2.16 1.90
N ASP A 971 -29.51 0.89 2.23
CA ASP A 971 -30.38 0.03 3.02
C ASP A 971 -30.00 0.21 4.50
N PRO A 972 -30.89 0.77 5.35
CA PRO A 972 -30.62 0.98 6.76
C PRO A 972 -30.32 -0.33 7.53
N ASN A 973 -30.63 -1.50 6.97
CA ASN A 973 -30.27 -2.79 7.56
C ASN A 973 -28.79 -3.19 7.37
N CYS A 974 -28.03 -2.48 6.53
CA CYS A 974 -26.56 -2.62 6.43
C CYS A 974 -25.80 -1.62 7.34
N SER A 975 -26.54 -0.82 8.11
CA SER A 975 -26.04 0.17 9.08
C SER A 975 -26.50 -0.10 10.52
N SER A 976 -27.25 -1.18 10.78
CA SER A 976 -27.72 -1.47 12.13
C SER A 976 -26.61 -2.10 12.98
N HIS A 977 -26.14 -1.35 13.98
CA HIS A 977 -25.54 -1.89 15.20
C HIS A 977 -26.44 -3.00 15.76
N ARG A 978 -25.88 -4.17 16.08
CA ARG A 978 -26.46 -5.02 17.14
C ARG A 978 -25.88 -4.53 18.46
N PRO A 979 -26.71 -4.02 19.39
CA PRO A 979 -26.31 -4.01 20.80
C PRO A 979 -26.20 -5.46 21.25
N LEU A 980 -25.09 -5.81 21.91
CA LEU A 980 -24.99 -7.04 22.68
C LEU A 980 -25.90 -6.89 23.89
N GLU A 981 -27.15 -7.35 23.80
CA GLU A 981 -27.97 -7.59 24.98
C GLU A 981 -27.47 -8.87 25.65
N GLY A 982 -26.85 -8.71 26.82
CA GLY A 982 -26.45 -9.79 27.69
C GLY A 982 -27.68 -10.61 28.10
N LYS A 983 -27.62 -11.91 27.85
CA LYS A 983 -28.51 -12.86 28.50
C LYS A 983 -28.09 -12.96 29.96
N ALA A 984 -28.88 -12.37 30.85
CA ALA A 984 -28.88 -12.75 32.25
C ALA A 984 -29.31 -14.22 32.34
N GLU A 985 -28.46 -15.05 32.92
CA GLU A 985 -28.78 -16.43 33.27
C GLU A 985 -29.68 -16.43 34.51
N ASP A 986 -30.91 -16.93 34.34
CA ASP A 986 -31.76 -17.34 35.45
C ASP A 986 -31.15 -18.59 36.11
N GLN A 987 -30.79 -18.47 37.38
CA GLN A 987 -30.57 -19.62 38.27
C GLN A 987 -31.91 -20.23 38.66
N PRO A 988 -32.04 -21.57 38.66
CA PRO A 988 -32.95 -22.26 39.55
C PRO A 988 -32.17 -22.98 40.66
N ASN A 989 -32.81 -23.04 41.83
CA ASN A 989 -32.44 -23.83 43.02
C ASN A 989 -31.85 -25.21 42.73
#